data_AF-A0A956ZCR0-F1
#
_entry.id   AF-A0A956ZCR0-F1
#
_cell.length_a   1.000
_cell.length_b   1.000
_cell.length_c   1.000
_cell.angle_alpha   90.00
_cell.angle_beta   90.00
_cell.angle_gamma   90.00
#
_symmetry.space_group_name_H-M   'P 1'
#
loop_
_entity.id
_entity.type
_entity.pdbx_description
1 polymer ?
#
loop_
_entity_poly.entity_id
_entity_poly.type
_entity_poly.pdbx_seq_one_letter_code
_entity_poly.pdbx_strand_id
1 'polypeptide(L)'
;MTIDRGFNYPVRTLKTNKRAGARRLALSVFALSVMSLSLPVALSPSPAIAQSTLWQTYYDGGVKALERSQLTKAQKQLRAALQEAERAVETNEDRARLKRTQRTYLDALTRGQKYKEAEAVFQKLVGVVDSVSVLDAGTAADLSNFAHNQESLGKFKESVALYRRALKFYEDDADTKDAKDRARVQDQIHLLINLSGVYLQLGDADKAEEQLRDSMDLAEKLKDDDSVATALEGFGRFYAHMGKFEEAESVLKKAVNLRSKSSPDKLDSTYLVLANAYRNHGDTDKAIDSIKDAIKIIKARGDKKDPTVLAEASLELASAYEEKDWVKESTTLLERTLANLEITIGDDSPLVAKVLRRLATNYVSMNAYGKAEPLLKRALALSEKVHGPNGTEAAKDLQALGMFYVAQGKYDLAEPVYRRSLDMVRATYGEDHPNYAACLNNLAWLYANERKFEEARPLLEKGLKIRKDSLGEDHPLVARNLSNLANIDVSENKLDDAKDNLSEAFKIQSEVLGGEHPDTLDTMNQLADLYVKLKNYDRAETLYRKLLATDEKLEGEDSAAVADDLDSLARVVAFNNRKQEADAMLRRADGIKSKLPGNVPNSGRHGIYLDARGAGSIAPEPLAPVTDKWALVVGISSFADSSINLQYAAKDAMDFRNYLVNEANFKADHVKLLLDQNATRDNIVGNLGKKWLGKAKKTDLVVIYVSTHGTSARKDLGDTNFIVAHETTLNNAVLTGIPMQWFTTGITEMLDAKRIVIVMDVCHGGAVTPAKIQIDRDILAEARGSDGASPGKGLKRELFSKDRLEAVRGQVIIASSEADQTSFESIHYPNGVFTRKLIEGLRSNGKETTLEKAFSFMRGKVESEVLRDRQVLQTPVMVGGSAEDGQLVLSLEPKPGQEKAAQ
;
A
#
# COMPACT_ATOMS: atom_id res chain seq x y z
N MET A 1 -37.47 -45.44 24.24
CA MET A 1 -37.98 -45.92 25.54
C MET A 1 -38.01 -44.76 26.52
N THR A 2 -39.09 -44.67 27.26
CA THR A 2 -39.59 -43.53 28.03
C THR A 2 -38.98 -43.44 29.44
N ILE A 3 -38.58 -42.22 29.83
CA ILE A 3 -38.54 -41.54 31.15
C ILE A 3 -38.39 -42.39 32.44
N ASP A 4 -37.40 -42.05 33.29
CA ASP A 4 -37.68 -41.79 34.71
C ASP A 4 -36.74 -40.76 35.38
N ARG A 5 -37.26 -40.12 36.43
CA ARG A 5 -36.91 -38.83 37.05
C ARG A 5 -35.74 -38.87 38.05
N GLY A 6 -35.00 -37.76 38.09
CA GLY A 6 -34.66 -36.98 39.29
C GLY A 6 -33.73 -37.58 40.34
N PHE A 7 -32.51 -37.03 40.45
CA PHE A 7 -31.83 -36.84 41.74
C PHE A 7 -30.93 -35.59 41.70
N ASN A 8 -31.20 -34.68 42.62
CA ASN A 8 -30.42 -33.49 42.95
C ASN A 8 -29.43 -33.85 44.06
N TYR A 9 -28.13 -33.54 43.95
CA TYR A 9 -27.19 -33.33 45.07
C TYR A 9 -25.81 -32.81 44.57
N PRO A 10 -24.97 -32.21 45.43
CA PRO A 10 -24.52 -30.83 45.30
C PRO A 10 -23.12 -30.68 44.70
N VAL A 11 -22.83 -29.45 44.25
CA VAL A 11 -21.51 -28.98 43.85
C VAL A 11 -20.51 -29.17 45.01
N ARG A 12 -19.59 -30.12 44.85
CA ARG A 12 -18.32 -30.15 45.60
C ARG A 12 -17.18 -29.92 44.61
N THR A 13 -16.52 -28.79 44.79
CA THR A 13 -15.36 -28.30 44.06
C THR A 13 -14.19 -29.29 44.14
N LEU A 14 -13.90 -29.98 43.03
CA LEU A 14 -12.61 -30.62 42.78
C LEU A 14 -11.96 -29.97 41.56
N LYS A 15 -10.99 -29.09 41.84
CA LYS A 15 -10.02 -28.59 40.85
C LYS A 15 -9.32 -29.80 40.25
N THR A 16 -9.74 -30.25 39.07
CA THR A 16 -8.98 -31.20 38.26
C THR A 16 -8.82 -30.70 36.84
N ASN A 17 -7.60 -30.88 36.36
CA ASN A 17 -6.95 -30.32 35.18
C ASN A 17 -7.81 -30.40 33.88
N LYS A 18 -8.39 -29.27 33.44
CA LYS A 18 -9.23 -29.17 32.22
C LYS A 18 -8.53 -29.64 30.93
N ARG A 19 -7.19 -29.70 30.88
CA ARG A 19 -6.44 -30.16 29.70
C ARG A 19 -6.38 -31.69 29.54
N ALA A 20 -6.51 -32.47 30.62
CA ALA A 20 -6.45 -33.94 30.56
C ALA A 20 -7.84 -34.55 30.22
N GLY A 21 -8.92 -33.96 30.75
CA GLY A 21 -10.29 -34.36 30.43
C GLY A 21 -10.69 -34.05 28.99
N ALA A 22 -10.28 -32.90 28.45
CA ALA A 22 -10.55 -32.53 27.05
C ALA A 22 -9.78 -33.43 26.06
N ARG A 23 -8.55 -33.85 26.37
CA ARG A 23 -7.80 -34.82 25.54
C ARG A 23 -8.40 -36.22 25.59
N ARG A 24 -8.88 -36.68 26.75
CA ARG A 24 -9.59 -37.97 26.85
C ARG A 24 -10.95 -37.93 26.16
N LEU A 25 -11.74 -36.87 26.31
CA LEU A 25 -13.01 -36.73 25.59
C LEU A 25 -12.80 -36.61 24.08
N ALA A 26 -11.76 -35.89 23.64
CA ALA A 26 -11.40 -35.80 22.23
C ALA A 26 -10.89 -37.13 21.67
N LEU A 27 -10.09 -37.91 22.42
CA LEU A 27 -9.69 -39.26 22.01
C LEU A 27 -10.86 -40.24 22.02
N SER A 28 -11.80 -40.13 22.96
CA SER A 28 -13.00 -40.98 23.01
C SER A 28 -13.97 -40.64 21.88
N VAL A 29 -14.19 -39.36 21.59
CA VAL A 29 -15.02 -38.90 20.46
C VAL A 29 -14.33 -39.21 19.14
N PHE A 30 -13.00 -39.10 19.03
CA PHE A 30 -12.25 -39.52 17.86
C PHE A 30 -12.28 -41.04 17.68
N ALA A 31 -12.16 -41.82 18.76
CA ALA A 31 -12.30 -43.28 18.72
C ALA A 31 -13.74 -43.73 18.38
N LEU A 32 -14.76 -43.04 18.88
CA LEU A 32 -16.18 -43.28 18.53
C LEU A 32 -16.51 -42.82 17.11
N SER A 33 -15.86 -41.77 16.60
CA SER A 33 -16.01 -41.29 15.20
C SER A 33 -15.29 -42.23 14.23
N VAL A 34 -14.09 -42.70 14.60
CA VAL A 34 -13.35 -43.70 13.83
C VAL A 34 -14.09 -45.04 13.88
N MET A 35 -14.63 -45.47 15.03
CA MET A 35 -15.44 -46.68 15.16
C MET A 35 -16.77 -46.59 14.39
N SER A 36 -17.43 -45.42 14.33
CA SER A 36 -18.67 -45.25 13.54
C SER A 36 -18.41 -45.17 12.03
N LEU A 37 -17.22 -44.71 11.60
CA LEU A 37 -16.73 -44.79 10.22
C LEU A 37 -16.26 -46.19 9.82
N SER A 38 -15.75 -47.00 10.77
CA SER A 38 -15.20 -48.34 10.49
C SER A 38 -16.15 -49.51 10.73
N LEU A 39 -17.24 -49.35 11.51
CA LEU A 39 -18.21 -50.43 11.76
C LEU A 39 -18.92 -50.93 10.48
N PRO A 40 -19.47 -50.08 9.58
CA PRO A 40 -20.12 -50.57 8.38
C PRO A 40 -19.13 -51.16 7.37
N VAL A 41 -17.89 -50.64 7.31
CA VAL A 41 -16.80 -51.16 6.46
C VAL A 41 -16.32 -52.54 6.94
N ALA A 42 -16.22 -52.75 8.26
CA ALA A 42 -15.79 -54.01 8.87
C ALA A 42 -16.87 -55.12 8.84
N LEU A 43 -18.15 -54.75 8.69
CA LEU A 43 -19.30 -55.67 8.61
C LEU A 43 -19.81 -55.88 7.18
N SER A 44 -19.10 -55.35 6.18
CA SER A 44 -19.50 -55.41 4.77
C SER A 44 -19.37 -56.83 4.22
N PRO A 45 -20.40 -57.38 3.53
CA PRO A 45 -20.37 -58.75 3.04
C PRO A 45 -19.45 -58.97 1.82
N SER A 46 -18.88 -57.89 1.25
CA SER A 46 -17.84 -57.97 0.22
C SER A 46 -16.96 -56.70 0.17
N PRO A 47 -15.72 -56.78 -0.37
CA PRO A 47 -14.84 -55.62 -0.57
C PRO A 47 -15.46 -54.49 -1.40
N ALA A 48 -16.29 -54.83 -2.40
CA ALA A 48 -16.96 -53.85 -3.26
C ALA A 48 -18.00 -53.00 -2.49
N ILE A 49 -18.73 -53.61 -1.56
CA ILE A 49 -19.72 -52.89 -0.74
C ILE A 49 -19.00 -51.95 0.25
N ALA A 50 -17.92 -52.43 0.88
CA ALA A 50 -17.09 -51.64 1.78
C ALA A 50 -16.54 -50.38 1.10
N GLN A 51 -16.02 -50.54 -0.12
CA GLN A 51 -15.50 -49.43 -0.94
C GLN A 51 -16.61 -48.45 -1.34
N SER A 52 -17.78 -48.93 -1.74
CA SER A 52 -18.92 -48.07 -2.08
C SER A 52 -19.40 -47.24 -0.89
N THR A 53 -19.46 -47.83 0.31
CA THR A 53 -19.82 -47.12 1.54
C THR A 53 -18.78 -46.07 1.93
N LEU A 54 -17.49 -46.37 1.75
CA LEU A 54 -16.40 -45.43 2.02
C LEU A 54 -16.45 -44.22 1.05
N TRP A 55 -16.62 -44.48 -0.25
CA TRP A 55 -16.83 -43.43 -1.26
C TRP A 55 -17.98 -42.50 -0.86
N GLN A 56 -19.15 -43.07 -0.55
CA GLN A 56 -20.34 -42.28 -0.23
C GLN A 56 -20.14 -41.41 1.01
N THR A 57 -19.46 -41.95 2.03
CA THR A 57 -19.17 -41.21 3.26
C THR A 57 -18.27 -40.00 2.98
N TYR A 58 -17.21 -40.18 2.19
CA TYR A 58 -16.33 -39.07 1.81
C TYR A 58 -17.02 -38.07 0.88
N TYR A 59 -17.80 -38.55 -0.08
CA TYR A 59 -18.51 -37.70 -1.04
C TYR A 59 -19.56 -36.82 -0.32
N ASP A 60 -20.42 -37.40 0.51
CA ASP A 60 -21.44 -36.67 1.27
C ASP A 60 -20.81 -35.70 2.28
N GLY A 61 -19.72 -36.12 2.93
CA GLY A 61 -18.94 -35.25 3.81
C GLY A 61 -18.32 -34.06 3.08
N GLY A 62 -17.85 -34.30 1.85
CA GLY A 62 -17.30 -33.29 0.93
C GLY A 62 -18.35 -32.31 0.43
N VAL A 63 -19.49 -32.79 -0.05
CA VAL A 63 -20.62 -31.95 -0.49
C VAL A 63 -21.12 -31.07 0.66
N LYS A 64 -21.35 -31.63 1.84
CA LYS A 64 -21.75 -30.84 3.03
C LYS A 64 -20.73 -29.80 3.44
N ALA A 65 -19.44 -30.07 3.24
CA ALA A 65 -18.39 -29.09 3.50
C ALA A 65 -18.41 -27.97 2.43
N LEU A 66 -18.63 -28.32 1.17
CA LEU A 66 -18.74 -27.39 0.05
C LEU A 66 -19.96 -26.46 0.19
N GLU A 67 -21.12 -27.00 0.57
CA GLU A 67 -22.34 -26.23 0.89
C GLU A 67 -22.15 -25.25 2.06
N ARG A 68 -21.16 -25.48 2.91
CA ARG A 68 -20.78 -24.61 4.03
C ARG A 68 -19.55 -23.76 3.71
N SER A 69 -19.12 -23.74 2.46
CA SER A 69 -17.92 -23.04 1.98
C SER A 69 -16.62 -23.40 2.73
N GLN A 70 -16.56 -24.58 3.35
CA GLN A 70 -15.36 -25.10 4.03
C GLN A 70 -14.41 -25.72 3.01
N LEU A 71 -13.81 -24.89 2.15
CA LEU A 71 -13.14 -25.33 0.91
C LEU A 71 -12.01 -26.33 1.15
N THR A 72 -11.11 -26.10 2.12
CA THR A 72 -10.03 -27.07 2.43
C THR A 72 -10.58 -28.43 2.88
N LYS A 73 -11.66 -28.42 3.67
CA LYS A 73 -12.30 -29.66 4.13
C LYS A 73 -13.02 -30.37 2.98
N ALA A 74 -13.74 -29.62 2.15
CA ALA A 74 -14.41 -30.13 0.96
C ALA A 74 -13.40 -30.78 0.01
N GLN A 75 -12.31 -30.08 -0.32
CA GLN A 75 -11.23 -30.59 -1.16
C GLN A 75 -10.63 -31.89 -0.61
N LYS A 76 -10.32 -31.94 0.69
CA LYS A 76 -9.76 -33.15 1.32
C LYS A 76 -10.71 -34.34 1.22
N GLN A 77 -11.99 -34.15 1.52
CA GLN A 77 -13.00 -35.21 1.51
C GLN A 77 -13.30 -35.66 0.07
N LEU A 78 -13.49 -34.73 -0.85
CA LEU A 78 -13.78 -35.02 -2.26
C LEU A 78 -12.58 -35.65 -2.98
N ARG A 79 -11.34 -35.31 -2.60
CA ARG A 79 -10.13 -36.00 -3.08
C ARG A 79 -10.09 -37.46 -2.62
N ALA A 80 -10.46 -37.74 -1.37
CA ALA A 80 -10.57 -39.11 -0.87
C ALA A 80 -11.70 -39.88 -1.58
N ALA A 81 -12.86 -39.24 -1.78
CA ALA A 81 -13.94 -39.81 -2.59
C ALA A 81 -13.47 -40.11 -4.02
N LEU A 82 -12.71 -39.21 -4.65
CA LEU A 82 -12.18 -39.40 -5.99
C LEU A 82 -11.26 -40.62 -6.06
N GLN A 83 -10.38 -40.81 -5.08
CA GLN A 83 -9.51 -41.99 -5.01
C GLN A 83 -10.29 -43.30 -4.92
N GLU A 84 -11.37 -43.34 -4.12
CA GLU A 84 -12.21 -44.54 -4.04
C GLU A 84 -13.02 -44.78 -5.32
N ALA A 85 -13.47 -43.71 -6.00
CA ALA A 85 -14.15 -43.81 -7.29
C ALA A 85 -13.23 -44.26 -8.43
N GLU A 86 -11.97 -43.83 -8.45
CA GLU A 86 -10.97 -44.24 -9.46
C GLU A 86 -10.61 -45.74 -9.36
N ARG A 87 -10.79 -46.35 -8.18
CA ARG A 87 -10.49 -47.78 -7.95
C ARG A 87 -11.59 -48.74 -8.40
N ALA A 88 -12.80 -48.26 -8.69
CA ALA A 88 -13.93 -49.07 -9.11
C ALA A 88 -14.54 -48.47 -10.37
N VAL A 89 -14.11 -48.92 -11.56
CA VAL A 89 -14.53 -48.36 -12.87
C VAL A 89 -15.01 -49.46 -13.83
N GLU A 90 -15.59 -50.53 -13.27
CA GLU A 90 -15.97 -51.73 -14.04
C GLU A 90 -17.35 -51.58 -14.70
N THR A 91 -18.30 -50.91 -14.03
CA THR A 91 -19.68 -50.77 -14.50
C THR A 91 -19.99 -49.36 -15.06
N ASN A 92 -21.14 -49.21 -15.73
CA ASN A 92 -21.61 -47.89 -16.17
C ASN A 92 -21.97 -46.98 -14.99
N GLU A 93 -22.47 -47.55 -13.89
CA GLU A 93 -22.81 -46.81 -12.68
C GLU A 93 -21.55 -46.28 -11.99
N ASP A 94 -20.49 -47.08 -11.98
CA ASP A 94 -19.16 -46.69 -11.49
C ASP A 94 -18.56 -45.53 -12.29
N ARG A 95 -18.67 -45.56 -13.62
CA ARG A 95 -18.23 -44.46 -14.49
C ARG A 95 -19.02 -43.18 -14.23
N ALA A 96 -20.33 -43.29 -14.02
CA ALA A 96 -21.17 -42.14 -13.68
C ALA A 96 -20.82 -41.56 -12.31
N ARG A 97 -20.52 -42.43 -11.33
CA ARG A 97 -20.03 -42.05 -10.00
C ARG A 97 -18.69 -41.32 -10.06
N LEU A 98 -17.75 -41.82 -10.85
CA LEU A 98 -16.45 -41.18 -11.06
C LEU A 98 -16.62 -39.78 -11.66
N LYS A 99 -17.38 -39.64 -12.76
CA LYS A 99 -17.64 -38.34 -13.41
C LYS A 99 -18.29 -37.35 -12.45
N ARG A 100 -19.29 -37.78 -11.67
CA ARG A 100 -19.94 -36.95 -10.65
C ARG A 100 -18.93 -36.46 -9.61
N THR A 101 -18.09 -37.37 -9.11
CA THR A 101 -17.07 -37.05 -8.11
C THR A 101 -16.03 -36.08 -8.65
N GLN A 102 -15.59 -36.25 -9.90
CA GLN A 102 -14.68 -35.34 -10.58
C GLN A 102 -15.29 -33.94 -10.69
N ARG A 103 -16.53 -33.80 -11.16
CA ARG A 103 -17.21 -32.49 -11.30
C ARG A 103 -17.38 -31.78 -9.96
N THR A 104 -17.82 -32.49 -8.91
CA THR A 104 -17.97 -31.89 -7.58
C THR A 104 -16.62 -31.51 -6.97
N TYR A 105 -15.58 -32.32 -7.19
CA TYR A 105 -14.23 -31.98 -6.75
C TYR A 105 -13.69 -30.76 -7.50
N LEU A 106 -13.93 -30.67 -8.81
CA LEU A 106 -13.60 -29.49 -9.62
C LEU A 106 -14.29 -28.24 -9.11
N ASP A 107 -15.58 -28.27 -8.74
CA ASP A 107 -16.25 -27.12 -8.11
C ASP A 107 -15.52 -26.68 -6.83
N ALA A 108 -15.15 -27.62 -5.96
CA ALA A 108 -14.38 -27.32 -4.75
C ALA A 108 -12.97 -26.75 -5.04
N LEU A 109 -12.32 -27.19 -6.11
CA LEU A 109 -11.01 -26.67 -6.53
C LEU A 109 -11.14 -25.28 -7.16
N THR A 110 -12.13 -25.05 -8.02
CA THR A 110 -12.38 -23.75 -8.68
C THR A 110 -12.78 -22.68 -7.68
N ARG A 111 -13.70 -22.95 -6.74
CA ARG A 111 -14.02 -22.01 -5.64
C ARG A 111 -12.84 -21.73 -4.74
N GLY A 112 -11.96 -22.73 -4.55
CA GLY A 112 -10.68 -22.58 -3.86
C GLY A 112 -9.55 -22.02 -4.73
N GLN A 113 -9.82 -21.69 -6.00
CA GLN A 113 -8.86 -21.16 -6.98
C GLN A 113 -7.56 -22.00 -7.10
N LYS A 114 -7.71 -23.33 -7.00
CA LYS A 114 -6.65 -24.35 -7.12
C LYS A 114 -6.48 -24.79 -8.59
N TYR A 115 -6.29 -23.83 -9.49
CA TYR A 115 -6.42 -24.06 -10.93
C TYR A 115 -5.44 -25.09 -11.52
N LYS A 116 -4.23 -25.22 -10.96
CA LYS A 116 -3.25 -26.24 -11.39
C LYS A 116 -3.68 -27.66 -11.01
N GLU A 117 -4.30 -27.84 -9.84
CA GLU A 117 -4.81 -29.15 -9.43
C GLU A 117 -6.08 -29.49 -10.21
N ALA A 118 -6.94 -28.49 -10.45
CA ALA A 118 -8.14 -28.62 -11.26
C ALA A 118 -7.80 -29.01 -12.71
N GLU A 119 -6.76 -28.43 -13.32
CA GLU A 119 -6.30 -28.77 -14.67
C GLU A 119 -6.09 -30.28 -14.86
N ALA A 120 -5.40 -30.94 -13.92
CA ALA A 120 -5.15 -32.38 -14.00
C ALA A 120 -6.45 -33.21 -13.92
N VAL A 121 -7.44 -32.74 -13.15
CA VAL A 121 -8.75 -33.40 -13.03
C VAL A 121 -9.59 -33.16 -14.30
N PHE A 122 -9.56 -31.95 -14.87
CA PHE A 122 -10.22 -31.64 -16.14
C PHE A 122 -9.67 -32.52 -17.27
N GLN A 123 -8.35 -32.63 -17.41
CA GLN A 123 -7.72 -33.49 -18.43
C GLN A 123 -8.19 -34.95 -18.35
N LYS A 124 -8.44 -35.47 -17.14
CA LYS A 124 -9.02 -36.81 -16.93
C LYS A 124 -10.51 -36.87 -17.25
N LEU A 125 -11.27 -35.81 -16.93
CA LEU A 125 -12.72 -35.76 -17.09
C LEU A 125 -13.15 -35.66 -18.57
N VAL A 126 -12.52 -34.75 -19.33
CA VAL A 126 -12.83 -34.52 -20.76
C VAL A 126 -11.95 -35.32 -21.73
N GLY A 127 -10.91 -35.99 -21.23
CA GLY A 127 -9.91 -36.69 -22.04
C GLY A 127 -8.93 -35.75 -22.75
N VAL A 128 -7.90 -36.30 -23.41
CA VAL A 128 -7.07 -35.52 -24.36
C VAL A 128 -7.99 -35.05 -25.49
N VAL A 129 -7.74 -33.84 -25.98
CA VAL A 129 -8.63 -32.99 -26.79
C VAL A 129 -9.23 -33.65 -28.06
N ASP A 130 -8.79 -34.86 -28.43
CA ASP A 130 -9.13 -35.50 -29.72
C ASP A 130 -9.87 -36.84 -29.63
N SER A 131 -10.20 -37.40 -28.45
CA SER A 131 -10.73 -38.78 -28.34
C SER A 131 -12.25 -38.94 -28.14
N VAL A 132 -13.05 -37.87 -28.19
CA VAL A 132 -14.52 -37.94 -27.97
C VAL A 132 -15.24 -37.67 -29.28
N SER A 133 -15.91 -38.70 -29.83
CA SER A 133 -16.58 -38.65 -31.14
C SER A 133 -18.00 -38.05 -31.12
N VAL A 134 -18.59 -37.82 -29.94
CA VAL A 134 -19.90 -37.17 -29.78
C VAL A 134 -19.84 -36.20 -28.59
N LEU A 135 -20.01 -34.90 -28.85
CA LEU A 135 -20.13 -33.87 -27.81
C LEU A 135 -21.56 -33.90 -27.24
N ASP A 136 -21.69 -33.96 -25.92
CA ASP A 136 -22.95 -33.76 -25.21
C ASP A 136 -22.90 -32.45 -24.38
N ALA A 137 -24.07 -31.98 -23.91
CA ALA A 137 -24.17 -30.73 -23.16
C ALA A 137 -23.31 -30.73 -21.88
N GLY A 138 -23.20 -31.87 -21.20
CA GLY A 138 -22.37 -31.99 -20.01
C GLY A 138 -20.88 -31.84 -20.33
N THR A 139 -20.44 -32.41 -21.44
CA THR A 139 -19.06 -32.32 -21.93
C THR A 139 -18.74 -30.90 -22.40
N ALA A 140 -19.68 -30.22 -23.06
CA ALA A 140 -19.52 -28.82 -23.45
C ALA A 140 -19.37 -27.89 -22.23
N ALA A 141 -20.17 -28.10 -21.18
CA ALA A 141 -20.03 -27.38 -19.92
C ALA A 141 -18.69 -27.67 -19.21
N ASP A 142 -18.25 -28.93 -19.20
CA ASP A 142 -16.94 -29.30 -18.63
C ASP A 142 -15.78 -28.64 -19.41
N LEU A 143 -15.87 -28.57 -20.74
CA LEU A 143 -14.91 -27.86 -21.59
C LEU A 143 -14.90 -26.35 -21.32
N SER A 144 -16.06 -25.73 -21.14
CA SER A 144 -16.20 -24.31 -20.78
C SER A 144 -15.49 -23.99 -19.45
N ASN A 145 -15.77 -24.80 -18.42
CA ASN A 145 -15.14 -24.66 -17.11
C ASN A 145 -13.63 -24.91 -17.19
N PHE A 146 -13.20 -25.86 -18.03
CA PHE A 146 -11.78 -26.09 -18.25
C PHE A 146 -11.11 -24.92 -18.96
N ALA A 147 -11.77 -24.32 -19.95
CA ALA A 147 -11.31 -23.12 -20.64
C ALA A 147 -11.09 -21.96 -19.65
N HIS A 148 -12.05 -21.71 -18.76
CA HIS A 148 -11.91 -20.69 -17.72
C HIS A 148 -10.76 -21.00 -16.73
N ASN A 149 -10.56 -22.28 -16.40
CA ASN A 149 -9.41 -22.70 -15.61
C ASN A 149 -8.08 -22.40 -16.32
N GLN A 150 -8.01 -22.62 -17.63
CA GLN A 150 -6.81 -22.31 -18.43
C GLN A 150 -6.57 -20.80 -18.55
N GLU A 151 -7.61 -20.02 -18.72
CA GLU A 151 -7.55 -18.56 -18.65
C GLU A 151 -6.95 -18.09 -17.31
N SER A 152 -7.42 -18.65 -16.19
CA SER A 152 -6.90 -18.36 -14.86
C SER A 152 -5.43 -18.74 -14.65
N LEU A 153 -4.92 -19.69 -15.46
CA LEU A 153 -3.51 -20.10 -15.51
C LEU A 153 -2.68 -19.29 -16.53
N GLY A 154 -3.27 -18.31 -17.21
CA GLY A 154 -2.62 -17.54 -18.27
C GLY A 154 -2.43 -18.31 -19.60
N LYS A 155 -3.02 -19.50 -19.70
CA LYS A 155 -2.97 -20.36 -20.90
C LYS A 155 -4.07 -19.99 -21.89
N PHE A 156 -4.09 -18.72 -22.32
CA PHE A 156 -5.18 -18.15 -23.12
C PHE A 156 -5.39 -18.87 -24.46
N LYS A 157 -4.33 -19.30 -25.15
CA LYS A 157 -4.46 -20.04 -26.41
C LYS A 157 -5.16 -21.39 -26.22
N GLU A 158 -4.85 -22.10 -25.13
CA GLU A 158 -5.52 -23.35 -24.77
C GLU A 158 -6.98 -23.10 -24.38
N SER A 159 -7.24 -22.02 -23.64
CA SER A 159 -8.59 -21.57 -23.29
C SER A 159 -9.44 -21.30 -24.54
N VAL A 160 -8.91 -20.57 -25.53
CA VAL A 160 -9.59 -20.35 -26.83
C VAL A 160 -9.93 -21.68 -27.52
N ALA A 161 -8.99 -22.62 -27.57
CA ALA A 161 -9.22 -23.92 -28.20
C ALA A 161 -10.33 -24.72 -27.49
N LEU A 162 -10.37 -24.68 -26.16
CA LEU A 162 -11.39 -25.34 -25.35
C LEU A 162 -12.77 -24.68 -25.51
N TYR A 163 -12.85 -23.35 -25.49
CA TYR A 163 -14.11 -22.62 -25.75
C TYR A 163 -14.64 -22.90 -27.16
N ARG A 164 -13.80 -22.82 -28.19
CA ARG A 164 -14.20 -23.17 -29.57
C ARG A 164 -14.68 -24.61 -29.68
N ARG A 165 -14.04 -25.55 -28.97
CA ARG A 165 -14.50 -26.94 -28.95
C ARG A 165 -15.85 -27.10 -28.23
N ALA A 166 -16.08 -26.36 -27.14
CA ALA A 166 -17.38 -26.33 -26.48
C ALA A 166 -18.45 -25.77 -27.43
N LEU A 167 -18.15 -24.71 -28.18
CA LEU A 167 -19.06 -24.07 -29.14
C LEU A 167 -19.51 -25.02 -30.25
N LYS A 168 -18.67 -25.95 -30.72
CA LYS A 168 -19.08 -26.98 -31.70
C LYS A 168 -20.27 -27.83 -31.27
N PHE A 169 -20.50 -28.00 -29.96
CA PHE A 169 -21.72 -28.68 -29.48
C PHE A 169 -22.98 -27.88 -29.79
N TYR A 170 -22.89 -26.56 -29.95
CA TYR A 170 -24.01 -25.63 -30.11
C TYR A 170 -24.22 -25.18 -31.56
N GLU A 171 -23.36 -25.59 -32.50
CA GLU A 171 -23.40 -25.17 -33.91
C GLU A 171 -24.52 -25.84 -34.76
N ASP A 172 -25.21 -26.88 -34.25
CA ASP A 172 -26.34 -27.50 -34.96
C ASP A 172 -27.64 -26.69 -34.79
N ASP A 173 -28.40 -26.48 -35.87
CA ASP A 173 -29.68 -25.74 -35.91
C ASP A 173 -30.66 -26.26 -34.84
N ALA A 174 -30.86 -25.46 -33.79
CA ALA A 174 -31.79 -25.72 -32.69
C ALA A 174 -33.08 -24.92 -32.89
N ASP A 175 -34.25 -25.51 -32.62
CA ASP A 175 -35.52 -24.78 -32.72
C ASP A 175 -35.67 -23.86 -31.50
N THR A 176 -35.45 -22.57 -31.68
CA THR A 176 -35.46 -21.56 -30.60
C THR A 176 -36.78 -21.44 -29.83
N LYS A 177 -37.83 -22.15 -30.24
CA LYS A 177 -39.12 -22.26 -29.53
C LYS A 177 -39.16 -23.37 -28.47
N ASP A 178 -38.32 -24.40 -28.56
CA ASP A 178 -38.23 -25.45 -27.53
C ASP A 178 -37.43 -24.93 -26.33
N ALA A 179 -37.91 -25.17 -25.11
CA ALA A 179 -37.25 -24.72 -23.88
C ALA A 179 -35.84 -25.33 -23.70
N LYS A 180 -35.60 -26.56 -24.17
CA LYS A 180 -34.28 -27.20 -24.15
C LYS A 180 -33.33 -26.54 -25.14
N ASP A 181 -33.81 -26.24 -26.34
CA ASP A 181 -33.05 -25.54 -27.37
C ASP A 181 -32.78 -24.10 -26.96
N ARG A 182 -33.69 -23.44 -26.24
CA ARG A 182 -33.47 -22.12 -25.66
C ARG A 182 -32.35 -22.10 -24.61
N ALA A 183 -32.35 -23.01 -23.65
CA ALA A 183 -31.27 -23.10 -22.66
C ALA A 183 -29.91 -23.39 -23.34
N ARG A 184 -29.92 -24.24 -24.37
CA ARG A 184 -28.76 -24.52 -25.21
C ARG A 184 -28.22 -23.25 -25.89
N VAL A 185 -29.09 -22.42 -26.47
CA VAL A 185 -28.68 -21.13 -27.07
C VAL A 185 -28.17 -20.14 -26.02
N GLN A 186 -28.76 -20.11 -24.81
CA GLN A 186 -28.27 -19.26 -23.71
C GLN A 186 -26.85 -19.63 -23.26
N ASP A 187 -26.55 -20.94 -23.15
CA ASP A 187 -25.21 -21.41 -22.86
C ASP A 187 -24.21 -21.01 -23.97
N GLN A 188 -24.63 -21.07 -25.23
CA GLN A 188 -23.82 -20.62 -26.37
C GLN A 188 -23.51 -19.12 -26.30
N ILE A 189 -24.48 -18.28 -25.94
CA ILE A 189 -24.29 -16.83 -25.73
C ILE A 189 -23.22 -16.59 -24.65
N HIS A 190 -23.31 -17.27 -23.51
CA HIS A 190 -22.31 -17.15 -22.43
C HIS A 190 -20.91 -17.60 -22.88
N LEU A 191 -20.82 -18.68 -23.66
CA LEU A 191 -19.54 -19.17 -24.21
C LEU A 191 -18.89 -18.13 -25.12
N LEU A 192 -19.67 -17.50 -26.01
CA LEU A 192 -19.18 -16.46 -26.91
C LEU A 192 -18.69 -15.23 -26.14
N ILE A 193 -19.41 -14.79 -25.10
CA ILE A 193 -19.01 -13.68 -24.24
C ILE A 193 -17.74 -14.00 -23.44
N ASN A 194 -17.60 -15.23 -22.94
CA ASN A 194 -16.37 -15.62 -22.24
C ASN A 194 -15.18 -15.71 -23.22
N LEU A 195 -15.40 -16.27 -24.40
CA LEU A 195 -14.39 -16.34 -25.45
C LEU A 195 -13.95 -14.96 -25.92
N SER A 196 -14.87 -13.99 -26.03
CA SER A 196 -14.51 -12.60 -26.35
C SER A 196 -13.59 -12.00 -25.28
N GLY A 197 -13.87 -12.25 -24.00
CA GLY A 197 -12.99 -11.87 -22.89
C GLY A 197 -11.56 -12.40 -23.03
N VAL A 198 -11.40 -13.67 -23.44
CA VAL A 198 -10.08 -14.27 -23.66
C VAL A 198 -9.36 -13.66 -24.87
N TYR A 199 -10.08 -13.33 -25.95
CA TYR A 199 -9.48 -12.62 -27.08
C TYR A 199 -8.98 -11.23 -26.69
N LEU A 200 -9.69 -10.50 -25.83
CA LEU A 200 -9.21 -9.23 -25.30
C LEU A 200 -7.91 -9.39 -24.51
N GLN A 201 -7.79 -10.44 -23.69
CA GLN A 201 -6.52 -10.73 -22.99
C GLN A 201 -5.36 -11.06 -23.96
N LEU A 202 -5.67 -11.52 -25.18
CA LEU A 202 -4.71 -11.77 -26.25
C LEU A 202 -4.45 -10.55 -27.14
N GLY A 203 -5.12 -9.40 -26.90
CA GLY A 203 -5.03 -8.21 -27.74
C GLY A 203 -5.78 -8.32 -29.07
N ASP A 204 -6.67 -9.28 -29.24
CA ASP A 204 -7.41 -9.54 -30.48
C ASP A 204 -8.84 -8.96 -30.39
N ALA A 205 -8.92 -7.62 -30.40
CA ALA A 205 -10.18 -6.90 -30.24
C ALA A 205 -11.19 -7.22 -31.36
N ASP A 206 -10.73 -7.42 -32.59
CA ASP A 206 -11.59 -7.76 -33.73
C ASP A 206 -12.33 -9.09 -33.52
N LYS A 207 -11.60 -10.14 -33.10
CA LYS A 207 -12.23 -11.42 -32.78
C LYS A 207 -13.12 -11.33 -31.56
N ALA A 208 -12.74 -10.54 -30.56
CA ALA A 208 -13.59 -10.32 -29.39
C ALA A 208 -14.95 -9.69 -29.79
N GLU A 209 -14.92 -8.67 -30.64
CA GLU A 209 -16.12 -8.02 -31.15
C GLU A 209 -16.97 -8.96 -32.00
N GLU A 210 -16.33 -9.77 -32.88
CA GLU A 210 -17.01 -10.80 -33.67
C GLU A 210 -17.82 -11.75 -32.79
N GLN A 211 -17.21 -12.30 -31.73
CA GLN A 211 -17.92 -13.21 -30.83
C GLN A 211 -19.09 -12.52 -30.10
N LEU A 212 -18.94 -11.23 -29.75
CA LEU A 212 -20.02 -10.48 -29.12
C LEU A 212 -21.17 -10.21 -30.09
N ARG A 213 -20.88 -9.94 -31.36
CA ARG A 213 -21.90 -9.80 -32.42
C ARG A 213 -22.67 -11.10 -32.60
N ASP A 214 -21.98 -12.24 -32.70
CA ASP A 214 -22.62 -13.56 -32.77
C ASP A 214 -23.50 -13.83 -31.54
N SER A 215 -23.04 -13.43 -30.35
CA SER A 215 -23.83 -13.58 -29.12
C SER A 215 -25.09 -12.71 -29.11
N MET A 216 -25.04 -11.51 -29.70
CA MET A 216 -26.19 -10.63 -29.83
C MET A 216 -27.20 -11.16 -30.84
N ASP A 217 -26.75 -11.64 -31.99
CA ASP A 217 -27.60 -12.23 -33.02
C ASP A 217 -28.40 -13.42 -32.46
N LEU A 218 -27.75 -14.27 -31.65
CA LEU A 218 -28.42 -15.36 -30.94
C LEU A 218 -29.43 -14.85 -29.91
N ALA A 219 -29.06 -13.84 -29.11
CA ALA A 219 -29.93 -13.25 -28.10
C ALA A 219 -31.19 -12.62 -28.72
N GLU A 220 -31.05 -11.88 -29.82
CA GLU A 220 -32.16 -11.27 -30.54
C GLU A 220 -33.09 -12.33 -31.18
N LYS A 221 -32.52 -13.43 -31.70
CA LYS A 221 -33.30 -14.58 -32.21
C LYS A 221 -34.14 -15.25 -31.13
N LEU A 222 -33.65 -15.34 -29.90
CA LEU A 222 -34.42 -15.86 -28.76
C LEU A 222 -35.59 -14.96 -28.35
N LYS A 223 -35.53 -13.67 -28.72
CA LYS A 223 -36.55 -12.65 -28.39
C LYS A 223 -36.81 -12.57 -26.89
N ASP A 224 -35.74 -12.59 -26.09
CA ASP A 224 -35.84 -12.47 -24.65
C ASP A 224 -34.89 -11.44 -24.06
N ASP A 225 -35.44 -10.65 -23.15
CA ASP A 225 -34.78 -9.49 -22.57
C ASP A 225 -33.53 -9.85 -21.76
N ASP A 226 -33.48 -11.03 -21.12
CA ASP A 226 -32.35 -11.43 -20.27
C ASP A 226 -31.13 -11.84 -21.12
N SER A 227 -31.35 -12.60 -22.19
CA SER A 227 -30.29 -12.95 -23.15
C SER A 227 -29.72 -11.70 -23.83
N VAL A 228 -30.59 -10.76 -24.25
CA VAL A 228 -30.15 -9.48 -24.85
C VAL A 228 -29.39 -8.64 -23.84
N ALA A 229 -29.88 -8.53 -22.60
CA ALA A 229 -29.17 -7.83 -21.53
C ALA A 229 -27.79 -8.44 -21.25
N THR A 230 -27.67 -9.76 -21.31
CA THR A 230 -26.41 -10.47 -21.08
C THR A 230 -25.40 -10.22 -22.20
N ALA A 231 -25.83 -10.22 -23.47
CA ALA A 231 -24.98 -9.82 -24.59
C ALA A 231 -24.54 -8.35 -24.48
N LEU A 232 -25.45 -7.46 -24.07
CA LEU A 232 -25.13 -6.04 -23.82
C LEU A 232 -24.11 -5.86 -22.68
N GLU A 233 -24.13 -6.69 -21.64
CA GLU A 233 -23.08 -6.70 -20.60
C GLU A 233 -21.71 -7.08 -21.17
N GLY A 234 -21.67 -8.06 -22.08
CA GLY A 234 -20.46 -8.43 -22.81
C GLY A 234 -19.89 -7.25 -23.61
N PHE A 235 -20.74 -6.56 -24.37
CA PHE A 235 -20.37 -5.31 -25.06
C PHE A 235 -19.93 -4.21 -24.09
N GLY A 236 -20.60 -4.07 -22.94
CA GLY A 236 -20.22 -3.09 -21.92
C GLY A 236 -18.80 -3.31 -21.40
N ARG A 237 -18.43 -4.56 -21.11
CA ARG A 237 -17.06 -4.92 -20.70
C ARG A 237 -16.05 -4.68 -21.83
N PHE A 238 -16.40 -5.04 -23.06
CA PHE A 238 -15.56 -4.82 -24.23
C PHE A 238 -15.28 -3.33 -24.45
N TYR A 239 -16.31 -2.50 -24.49
CA TYR A 239 -16.15 -1.06 -24.68
C TYR A 239 -15.36 -0.41 -23.54
N ALA A 240 -15.63 -0.78 -22.29
CA ALA A 240 -14.84 -0.30 -21.16
C ALA A 240 -13.36 -0.74 -21.25
N HIS A 241 -13.06 -1.95 -21.71
CA HIS A 241 -11.69 -2.41 -21.94
C HIS A 241 -10.99 -1.64 -23.05
N MET A 242 -11.71 -1.24 -24.09
CA MET A 242 -11.19 -0.45 -25.21
C MET A 242 -11.14 1.06 -24.94
N GLY A 243 -11.50 1.51 -23.73
CA GLY A 243 -11.58 2.93 -23.38
C GLY A 243 -12.81 3.68 -23.92
N LYS A 244 -13.80 2.98 -24.48
CA LYS A 244 -15.04 3.55 -25.05
C LYS A 244 -16.13 3.65 -23.98
N PHE A 245 -15.95 4.55 -23.02
CA PHE A 245 -16.74 4.55 -21.78
C PHE A 245 -18.19 4.98 -21.97
N GLU A 246 -18.47 5.93 -22.86
CA GLU A 246 -19.84 6.37 -23.17
C GLU A 246 -20.65 5.26 -23.86
N GLU A 247 -20.04 4.53 -24.79
CA GLU A 247 -20.65 3.37 -25.42
C GLU A 247 -20.91 2.27 -24.39
N ALA A 248 -19.96 2.02 -23.49
CA ALA A 248 -20.13 1.06 -22.40
C ALA A 248 -21.31 1.44 -21.50
N GLU A 249 -21.40 2.70 -21.05
CA GLU A 249 -22.52 3.21 -20.26
C GLU A 249 -23.85 3.05 -20.98
N SER A 250 -23.90 3.41 -22.27
CA SER A 250 -25.10 3.34 -23.10
C SER A 250 -25.66 1.92 -23.20
N VAL A 251 -24.82 0.93 -23.51
CA VAL A 251 -25.26 -0.47 -23.62
C VAL A 251 -25.63 -1.06 -22.26
N LEU A 252 -24.90 -0.72 -21.20
CA LEU A 252 -25.17 -1.22 -19.85
C LEU A 252 -26.47 -0.64 -19.28
N LYS A 253 -26.80 0.64 -19.52
CA LYS A 253 -28.09 1.21 -19.15
C LYS A 253 -29.26 0.53 -19.87
N LYS A 254 -29.07 0.15 -21.13
CA LYS A 254 -30.06 -0.68 -21.86
C LYS A 254 -30.24 -2.04 -21.19
N ALA A 255 -29.14 -2.71 -20.81
CA ALA A 255 -29.19 -3.98 -20.08
C ALA A 255 -29.93 -3.86 -18.75
N VAL A 256 -29.67 -2.80 -17.97
CA VAL A 256 -30.40 -2.50 -16.72
C VAL A 256 -31.89 -2.36 -16.97
N ASN A 257 -32.31 -1.60 -18.00
CA ASN A 257 -33.73 -1.39 -18.32
C ASN A 257 -34.44 -2.71 -18.70
N LEU A 258 -33.77 -3.57 -19.47
CA LEU A 258 -34.29 -4.89 -19.85
C LEU A 258 -34.43 -5.81 -18.64
N ARG A 259 -33.38 -5.95 -17.82
CA ARG A 259 -33.41 -6.79 -16.62
C ARG A 259 -34.34 -6.28 -15.53
N SER A 260 -34.54 -4.96 -15.42
CA SER A 260 -35.51 -4.38 -14.49
C SER A 260 -36.94 -4.85 -14.74
N LYS A 261 -37.26 -5.27 -15.97
CA LYS A 261 -38.58 -5.79 -16.34
C LYS A 261 -38.65 -7.31 -16.30
N SER A 262 -37.56 -7.98 -16.66
CA SER A 262 -37.54 -9.43 -16.90
C SER A 262 -36.94 -10.25 -15.75
N SER A 263 -35.87 -9.77 -15.10
CA SER A 263 -35.13 -10.52 -14.06
C SER A 263 -34.47 -9.56 -13.05
N PRO A 264 -35.26 -8.86 -12.19
CA PRO A 264 -34.75 -7.86 -11.27
C PRO A 264 -33.75 -8.40 -10.23
N ASP A 265 -33.78 -9.72 -9.97
CA ASP A 265 -32.91 -10.44 -9.04
C ASP A 265 -31.48 -10.67 -9.57
N LYS A 266 -31.27 -10.48 -10.88
CA LYS A 266 -29.97 -10.57 -11.56
C LYS A 266 -29.31 -9.21 -11.83
N LEU A 267 -29.97 -8.11 -11.43
CA LEU A 267 -29.47 -6.76 -11.66
C LEU A 267 -28.18 -6.46 -10.88
N ASP A 268 -27.88 -7.21 -9.82
CA ASP A 268 -26.64 -7.07 -9.05
C ASP A 268 -25.40 -7.16 -9.95
N SER A 269 -25.34 -8.18 -10.81
CA SER A 269 -24.23 -8.36 -11.75
C SER A 269 -24.13 -7.20 -12.77
N THR A 270 -25.27 -6.76 -13.33
CA THR A 270 -25.32 -5.65 -14.30
C THR A 270 -24.84 -4.35 -13.68
N TYR A 271 -25.28 -4.06 -12.45
CA TYR A 271 -24.86 -2.88 -11.70
C TYR A 271 -23.36 -2.89 -11.36
N LEU A 272 -22.78 -4.05 -11.05
CA LEU A 272 -21.34 -4.16 -10.81
C LEU A 272 -20.52 -3.91 -12.09
N VAL A 273 -20.98 -4.41 -13.25
CA VAL A 273 -20.33 -4.13 -14.54
C VAL A 273 -20.47 -2.65 -14.91
N LEU A 274 -21.64 -2.06 -14.71
CA LEU A 274 -21.88 -0.64 -14.92
C LEU A 274 -21.03 0.23 -13.98
N ALA A 275 -20.89 -0.16 -12.72
CA ALA A 275 -20.04 0.52 -11.76
C ALA A 275 -18.56 0.51 -12.18
N ASN A 276 -18.06 -0.61 -12.70
CA ASN A 276 -16.70 -0.69 -13.24
C ASN A 276 -16.52 0.26 -14.44
N ALA A 277 -17.50 0.30 -15.35
CA ALA A 277 -17.47 1.26 -16.46
C ALA A 277 -17.43 2.72 -15.95
N TYR A 278 -18.25 3.08 -14.95
CA TYR A 278 -18.21 4.40 -14.34
C TYR A 278 -16.86 4.70 -13.67
N ARG A 279 -16.28 3.76 -12.92
CA ARG A 279 -14.96 3.96 -12.29
C ARG A 279 -13.86 4.20 -13.31
N ASN A 280 -13.83 3.41 -14.39
CA ASN A 280 -12.83 3.59 -15.45
C ASN A 280 -13.02 4.90 -16.23
N HIS A 281 -14.24 5.46 -16.22
CA HIS A 281 -14.55 6.77 -16.76
C HIS A 281 -14.32 7.92 -15.75
N GLY A 282 -13.98 7.63 -14.49
CA GLY A 282 -13.82 8.64 -13.43
C GLY A 282 -15.13 9.11 -12.77
N ASP A 283 -16.28 8.55 -13.14
CA ASP A 283 -17.61 8.83 -12.59
C ASP A 283 -17.85 8.10 -11.24
N THR A 284 -16.96 8.28 -10.27
CA THR A 284 -16.93 7.45 -9.05
C THR A 284 -18.21 7.54 -8.21
N ASP A 285 -18.95 8.66 -8.23
CA ASP A 285 -20.23 8.75 -7.51
C ASP A 285 -21.31 7.82 -8.10
N LYS A 286 -21.45 7.80 -9.43
CA LYS A 286 -22.37 6.88 -10.12
C LYS A 286 -21.96 5.43 -9.89
N ALA A 287 -20.64 5.17 -9.81
CA ALA A 287 -20.14 3.85 -9.46
C ALA A 287 -20.54 3.43 -8.06
N ILE A 288 -20.33 4.29 -7.06
CA ILE A 288 -20.72 4.04 -5.66
C ILE A 288 -22.21 3.71 -5.57
N ASP A 289 -23.06 4.51 -6.23
CA ASP A 289 -24.51 4.31 -6.22
C ASP A 289 -24.90 2.97 -6.87
N SER A 290 -24.31 2.67 -8.03
CA SER A 290 -24.55 1.38 -8.73
C SER A 290 -24.12 0.19 -7.86
N ILE A 291 -22.97 0.25 -7.18
CA ILE A 291 -22.52 -0.84 -6.29
C ILE A 291 -23.44 -0.96 -5.06
N LYS A 292 -23.91 0.14 -4.49
CA LYS A 292 -24.87 0.12 -3.38
C LYS A 292 -26.19 -0.52 -3.79
N ASP A 293 -26.67 -0.25 -5.00
CA ASP A 293 -27.86 -0.89 -5.55
C ASP A 293 -27.64 -2.40 -5.75
N ALA A 294 -26.47 -2.81 -6.28
CA ALA A 294 -26.10 -4.22 -6.35
C ALA A 294 -26.10 -4.89 -4.97
N ILE A 295 -25.45 -4.28 -3.97
CA ILE A 295 -25.41 -4.78 -2.59
C ILE A 295 -26.81 -4.89 -1.99
N LYS A 296 -27.71 -3.96 -2.30
CA LYS A 296 -29.11 -3.99 -1.84
C LYS A 296 -29.85 -5.19 -2.43
N ILE A 297 -29.67 -5.47 -3.72
CA ILE A 297 -30.25 -6.63 -4.40
C ILE A 297 -29.68 -7.93 -3.82
N ILE A 298 -28.35 -8.04 -3.67
CA ILE A 298 -27.68 -9.21 -3.06
C ILE A 298 -28.25 -9.49 -1.66
N LYS A 299 -28.42 -8.46 -0.83
CA LYS A 299 -29.01 -8.59 0.51
C LYS A 299 -30.49 -9.00 0.46
N ALA A 300 -31.26 -8.43 -0.47
CA ALA A 300 -32.69 -8.69 -0.62
C ALA A 300 -32.98 -10.10 -1.16
N ARG A 301 -32.12 -10.63 -2.05
CA ARG A 301 -32.18 -12.02 -2.54
C ARG A 301 -32.09 -13.04 -1.40
N GLY A 302 -31.59 -12.62 -0.23
CA GLY A 302 -31.63 -13.43 0.97
C GLY A 302 -30.56 -14.51 0.98
N ASP A 303 -29.37 -14.22 0.44
CA ASP A 303 -28.19 -15.09 0.52
C ASP A 303 -27.64 -15.15 1.95
N LYS A 304 -28.38 -15.81 2.85
CA LYS A 304 -27.89 -16.19 4.19
C LYS A 304 -26.81 -17.28 4.15
N LYS A 305 -26.24 -17.58 2.97
CA LYS A 305 -25.27 -18.67 2.79
C LYS A 305 -24.11 -18.39 1.82
N ASP A 306 -24.17 -17.36 0.96
CA ASP A 306 -23.03 -17.02 0.10
C ASP A 306 -22.39 -15.65 0.43
N PRO A 307 -21.59 -15.58 1.50
CA PRO A 307 -20.84 -14.37 1.86
C PRO A 307 -19.82 -13.91 0.81
N THR A 308 -19.54 -14.69 -0.25
CA THR A 308 -18.52 -14.33 -1.25
C THR A 308 -18.99 -13.20 -2.16
N VAL A 309 -20.20 -13.28 -2.72
CA VAL A 309 -20.74 -12.27 -3.64
C VAL A 309 -20.87 -10.91 -2.96
N LEU A 310 -21.35 -10.89 -1.71
CA LEU A 310 -21.43 -9.65 -0.94
C LEU A 310 -20.05 -9.07 -0.63
N ALA A 311 -19.05 -9.92 -0.36
CA ALA A 311 -17.69 -9.48 -0.10
C ALA A 311 -17.00 -8.95 -1.35
N GLU A 312 -17.25 -9.55 -2.53
CA GLU A 312 -16.78 -9.02 -3.81
C GLU A 312 -17.40 -7.65 -4.12
N ALA A 313 -18.71 -7.49 -3.94
CA ALA A 313 -19.35 -6.18 -4.09
C ALA A 313 -18.84 -5.16 -3.06
N SER A 314 -18.53 -5.60 -1.82
CA SER A 314 -17.95 -4.73 -0.79
C SER A 314 -16.51 -4.34 -1.11
N LEU A 315 -15.74 -5.23 -1.75
CA LEU A 315 -14.43 -4.91 -2.31
C LEU A 315 -14.59 -3.84 -3.39
N GLU A 316 -15.50 -3.99 -4.36
CA GLU A 316 -15.69 -2.94 -5.37
C GLU A 316 -16.08 -1.59 -4.76
N LEU A 317 -16.98 -1.58 -3.77
CA LEU A 317 -17.39 -0.36 -3.08
C LEU A 317 -16.22 0.31 -2.35
N ALA A 318 -15.40 -0.48 -1.67
CA ALA A 318 -14.21 0.04 -1.01
C ALA A 318 -13.20 0.63 -2.03
N SER A 319 -13.11 0.10 -3.27
CA SER A 319 -12.23 0.66 -4.30
C SER A 319 -12.74 2.03 -4.74
N ALA A 320 -14.05 2.15 -4.92
CA ALA A 320 -14.68 3.42 -5.27
C ALA A 320 -14.53 4.46 -4.14
N TYR A 321 -14.56 4.03 -2.87
CA TYR A 321 -14.22 4.91 -1.74
C TYR A 321 -12.74 5.32 -1.74
N GLU A 322 -11.82 4.42 -2.06
CA GLU A 322 -10.39 4.73 -2.20
C GLU A 322 -10.15 5.79 -3.31
N GLU A 323 -10.84 5.67 -4.45
CA GLU A 323 -10.78 6.64 -5.56
C GLU A 323 -11.34 8.03 -5.19
N LYS A 324 -12.27 8.10 -4.23
CA LYS A 324 -12.77 9.37 -3.65
C LYS A 324 -11.93 9.89 -2.49
N ASP A 325 -10.80 9.24 -2.19
CA ASP A 325 -9.98 9.49 -0.98
C ASP A 325 -10.73 9.30 0.35
N TRP A 326 -11.83 8.53 0.34
CA TRP A 326 -12.59 8.12 1.52
C TRP A 326 -11.96 6.88 2.16
N VAL A 327 -10.67 6.98 2.46
CA VAL A 327 -9.84 5.85 2.90
C VAL A 327 -10.33 5.29 4.25
N LYS A 328 -10.91 6.12 5.13
CA LYS A 328 -11.44 5.68 6.44
C LYS A 328 -12.72 4.84 6.29
N GLU A 329 -13.61 5.26 5.41
CA GLU A 329 -14.86 4.57 5.06
C GLU A 329 -14.54 3.23 4.39
N SER A 330 -13.60 3.23 3.44
CA SER A 330 -13.08 2.01 2.82
C SER A 330 -12.50 1.06 3.87
N THR A 331 -11.62 1.55 4.75
CA THR A 331 -11.01 0.75 5.83
C THR A 331 -12.05 0.12 6.73
N THR A 332 -13.04 0.89 7.17
CA THR A 332 -14.13 0.40 8.03
C THR A 332 -14.95 -0.68 7.34
N LEU A 333 -15.23 -0.52 6.05
CA LEU A 333 -15.95 -1.51 5.24
C LEU A 333 -15.14 -2.80 5.10
N LEU A 334 -13.85 -2.70 4.80
CA LEU A 334 -12.96 -3.85 4.63
C LEU A 334 -12.74 -4.63 5.93
N GLU A 335 -12.60 -3.96 7.08
CA GLU A 335 -12.51 -4.63 8.38
C GLU A 335 -13.76 -5.44 8.72
N ARG A 336 -14.94 -4.88 8.46
CA ARG A 336 -16.22 -5.59 8.64
C ARG A 336 -16.33 -6.77 7.67
N THR A 337 -15.93 -6.57 6.42
CA THR A 337 -15.95 -7.63 5.39
C THR A 337 -15.01 -8.77 5.77
N LEU A 338 -13.79 -8.46 6.22
CA LEU A 338 -12.81 -9.44 6.69
C LEU A 338 -13.35 -10.25 7.87
N ALA A 339 -13.86 -9.58 8.91
CA ALA A 339 -14.42 -10.24 10.08
C ALA A 339 -15.58 -11.18 9.71
N ASN A 340 -16.47 -10.75 8.81
CA ASN A 340 -17.57 -11.59 8.34
C ASN A 340 -17.06 -12.80 7.55
N LEU A 341 -16.09 -12.63 6.64
CA LEU A 341 -15.52 -13.73 5.87
C LEU A 341 -14.84 -14.77 6.75
N GLU A 342 -14.03 -14.33 7.72
CA GLU A 342 -13.33 -15.23 8.65
C GLU A 342 -14.31 -16.04 9.52
N ILE A 343 -15.44 -15.44 9.93
CA ILE A 343 -16.49 -16.13 10.70
C ILE A 343 -17.29 -17.11 9.82
N THR A 344 -17.61 -16.72 8.59
CA THR A 344 -18.58 -17.43 7.75
C THR A 344 -17.97 -18.50 6.85
N ILE A 345 -16.85 -18.19 6.20
CA ILE A 345 -16.16 -19.09 5.26
C ILE A 345 -14.91 -19.70 5.90
N GLY A 346 -14.22 -18.94 6.76
CA GLY A 346 -12.94 -19.32 7.35
C GLY A 346 -11.79 -18.44 6.89
N ASP A 347 -10.61 -18.65 7.48
CA ASP A 347 -9.40 -17.84 7.27
C ASP A 347 -8.53 -18.29 6.08
N ASP A 348 -8.93 -19.37 5.40
CA ASP A 348 -8.19 -20.01 4.30
C ASP A 348 -8.72 -19.67 2.90
N SER A 349 -9.70 -18.77 2.81
CA SER A 349 -10.31 -18.35 1.53
C SER A 349 -9.39 -17.42 0.73
N PRO A 350 -9.26 -17.59 -0.61
CA PRO A 350 -8.56 -16.62 -1.46
C PRO A 350 -9.12 -15.20 -1.34
N LEU A 351 -10.41 -15.05 -1.03
CA LEU A 351 -11.05 -13.75 -0.86
C LEU A 351 -10.52 -13.02 0.38
N VAL A 352 -10.18 -13.74 1.46
CA VAL A 352 -9.55 -13.17 2.66
C VAL A 352 -8.20 -12.54 2.30
N ALA A 353 -7.38 -13.17 1.45
CA ALA A 353 -6.11 -12.58 1.00
C ALA A 353 -6.32 -11.25 0.27
N LYS A 354 -7.31 -11.19 -0.64
CA LYS A 354 -7.67 -9.95 -1.36
C LYS A 354 -8.10 -8.83 -0.40
N VAL A 355 -8.97 -9.12 0.57
CA VAL A 355 -9.40 -8.14 1.57
C VAL A 355 -8.21 -7.67 2.43
N LEU A 356 -7.35 -8.58 2.86
CA LEU A 356 -6.15 -8.24 3.65
C LEU A 356 -5.20 -7.31 2.89
N ARG A 357 -4.89 -7.64 1.62
CA ARG A 357 -4.03 -6.81 0.77
C ARG A 357 -4.59 -5.39 0.61
N ARG A 358 -5.88 -5.29 0.33
CA ARG A 358 -6.58 -4.02 0.14
C ARG A 358 -6.59 -3.18 1.42
N LEU A 359 -6.99 -3.80 2.54
CA LEU A 359 -7.00 -3.16 3.86
C LEU A 359 -5.61 -2.66 4.25
N ALA A 360 -4.57 -3.44 3.95
CA ALA A 360 -3.20 -3.01 4.18
C ALA A 360 -2.82 -1.81 3.32
N THR A 361 -3.27 -1.74 2.06
CA THR A 361 -3.05 -0.60 1.17
C THR A 361 -3.67 0.68 1.75
N ASN A 362 -4.90 0.60 2.29
CA ASN A 362 -5.49 1.74 2.99
C ASN A 362 -4.67 2.17 4.21
N TYR A 363 -4.18 1.20 4.98
CA TYR A 363 -3.30 1.49 6.11
C TYR A 363 -1.98 2.14 5.68
N VAL A 364 -1.45 1.81 4.50
CA VAL A 364 -0.31 2.52 3.89
C VAL A 364 -0.68 3.96 3.59
N SER A 365 -1.80 4.22 2.92
CA SER A 365 -2.27 5.58 2.62
C SER A 365 -2.50 6.43 3.87
N MET A 366 -2.85 5.80 4.99
CA MET A 366 -3.00 6.46 6.30
C MET A 366 -1.68 6.56 7.10
N ASN A 367 -0.53 6.20 6.52
CA ASN A 367 0.78 6.11 7.20
C ASN A 367 0.81 5.16 8.41
N ALA A 368 -0.16 4.24 8.53
CA ALA A 368 -0.28 3.25 9.60
C ALA A 368 0.52 1.97 9.27
N TYR A 369 1.81 2.12 8.96
CA TYR A 369 2.68 1.05 8.44
C TYR A 369 2.75 -0.19 9.35
N GLY A 370 2.72 0.00 10.67
CA GLY A 370 2.74 -1.10 11.65
C GLY A 370 1.52 -2.03 11.56
N LYS A 371 0.39 -1.55 11.03
CA LYS A 371 -0.78 -2.38 10.74
C LYS A 371 -0.72 -3.01 9.35
N ALA A 372 -0.15 -2.31 8.36
CA ALA A 372 -0.11 -2.77 6.98
C ALA A 372 0.80 -4.00 6.77
N GLU A 373 2.01 -4.00 7.33
CA GLU A 373 2.98 -5.08 7.11
C GLU A 373 2.48 -6.49 7.49
N PRO A 374 1.92 -6.73 8.70
CA PRO A 374 1.45 -8.06 9.06
C PRO A 374 0.29 -8.52 8.16
N LEU A 375 -0.54 -7.60 7.68
CA LEU A 375 -1.64 -7.92 6.77
C LEU A 375 -1.13 -8.32 5.39
N LEU A 376 -0.16 -7.60 4.83
CA LEU A 376 0.47 -7.95 3.54
C LEU A 376 1.20 -9.30 3.60
N LYS A 377 1.97 -9.53 4.67
CA LYS A 377 2.65 -10.83 4.88
C LYS A 377 1.64 -11.97 5.04
N ARG A 378 0.52 -11.74 5.73
CA ARG A 378 -0.55 -12.73 5.87
C ARG A 378 -1.27 -12.98 4.54
N ALA A 379 -1.56 -11.94 3.77
CA ALA A 379 -2.16 -12.05 2.44
C ALA A 379 -1.26 -12.91 1.53
N LEU A 380 0.03 -12.57 1.46
CA LEU A 380 1.01 -13.32 0.68
C LEU A 380 1.09 -14.79 1.12
N ALA A 381 1.25 -15.07 2.42
CA ALA A 381 1.33 -16.43 2.91
C ALA A 381 0.06 -17.25 2.61
N LEU A 382 -1.11 -16.60 2.67
CA LEU A 382 -2.37 -17.21 2.31
C LEU A 382 -2.44 -17.48 0.80
N SER A 383 -2.11 -16.50 -0.04
CA SER A 383 -2.06 -16.67 -1.50
C SER A 383 -1.06 -17.75 -1.92
N GLU A 384 0.11 -17.83 -1.29
CA GLU A 384 1.09 -18.89 -1.56
C GLU A 384 0.57 -20.27 -1.11
N LYS A 385 -0.15 -20.34 0.01
CA LYS A 385 -0.80 -21.58 0.48
C LYS A 385 -1.94 -22.01 -0.45
N VAL A 386 -2.72 -21.06 -0.96
CA VAL A 386 -3.87 -21.32 -1.83
C VAL A 386 -3.42 -21.60 -3.27
N HIS A 387 -2.56 -20.81 -3.86
CA HIS A 387 -2.22 -20.91 -5.29
C HIS A 387 -0.83 -21.51 -5.56
N GLY A 388 -0.06 -21.80 -4.50
CA GLY A 388 1.35 -22.14 -4.59
C GLY A 388 2.24 -20.87 -4.61
N PRO A 389 3.56 -21.02 -4.40
CA PRO A 389 4.50 -19.90 -4.30
C PRO A 389 4.64 -19.05 -5.58
N ASN A 390 4.13 -19.55 -6.71
CA ASN A 390 4.20 -18.94 -8.03
C ASN A 390 2.81 -18.56 -8.58
N GLY A 391 1.79 -18.40 -7.73
CA GLY A 391 0.43 -18.03 -8.15
C GLY A 391 0.25 -16.54 -8.45
N THR A 392 -0.70 -16.18 -9.32
CA THR A 392 -0.96 -14.80 -9.76
C THR A 392 -1.41 -13.86 -8.64
N GLU A 393 -2.20 -14.33 -7.68
CA GLU A 393 -2.59 -13.52 -6.51
C GLU A 393 -1.39 -13.23 -5.59
N ALA A 394 -0.46 -14.19 -5.43
CA ALA A 394 0.78 -13.94 -4.70
C ALA A 394 1.66 -12.89 -5.41
N ALA A 395 1.64 -12.83 -6.75
CA ALA A 395 2.31 -11.77 -7.49
C ALA A 395 1.74 -10.39 -7.15
N LYS A 396 0.41 -10.26 -7.02
CA LYS A 396 -0.26 -9.00 -6.62
C LYS A 396 0.04 -8.63 -5.16
N ASP A 397 0.12 -9.62 -4.27
CA ASP A 397 0.53 -9.40 -2.88
C ASP A 397 1.99 -8.92 -2.77
N LEU A 398 2.89 -9.47 -3.59
CA LEU A 398 4.27 -9.01 -3.70
C LEU A 398 4.37 -7.59 -4.27
N GLN A 399 3.53 -7.22 -5.26
CA GLN A 399 3.47 -5.84 -5.76
C GLN A 399 3.05 -4.87 -4.65
N ALA A 400 2.01 -5.23 -3.87
CA ALA A 400 1.55 -4.42 -2.76
C ALA A 400 2.60 -4.31 -1.63
N LEU A 401 3.32 -5.40 -1.36
CA LEU A 401 4.43 -5.40 -0.41
C LEU A 401 5.61 -4.56 -0.91
N GLY A 402 5.90 -4.58 -2.21
CA GLY A 402 6.87 -3.70 -2.85
C GLY A 402 6.47 -2.24 -2.67
N MET A 403 5.23 -1.87 -2.97
CA MET A 403 4.72 -0.50 -2.78
C MET A 403 4.82 -0.06 -1.32
N PHE A 404 4.46 -0.95 -0.38
CA PHE A 404 4.63 -0.72 1.06
C PHE A 404 6.08 -0.42 1.45
N TYR A 405 7.05 -1.15 0.89
CA TYR A 405 8.47 -0.90 1.16
C TYR A 405 8.96 0.40 0.52
N VAL A 406 8.53 0.72 -0.71
CA VAL A 406 8.88 2.00 -1.35
C VAL A 406 8.29 3.19 -0.58
N ALA A 407 7.04 3.11 -0.13
CA ALA A 407 6.39 4.17 0.67
C ALA A 407 7.13 4.48 1.98
N GLN A 408 7.96 3.55 2.47
CA GLN A 408 8.79 3.72 3.67
C GLN A 408 10.27 3.98 3.35
N GLY A 409 10.63 4.21 2.09
CA GLY A 409 12.02 4.37 1.65
C GLY A 409 12.88 3.11 1.77
N LYS A 410 12.29 1.92 1.98
CA LYS A 410 12.99 0.63 2.12
C LYS A 410 13.24 -0.02 0.76
N TYR A 411 13.96 0.65 -0.12
CA TYR A 411 14.14 0.22 -1.52
C TYR A 411 14.84 -1.14 -1.67
N ASP A 412 15.82 -1.44 -0.81
CA ASP A 412 16.51 -2.74 -0.78
C ASP A 412 15.57 -3.93 -0.51
N LEU A 413 14.46 -3.69 0.20
CA LEU A 413 13.42 -4.72 0.44
C LEU A 413 12.37 -4.75 -0.68
N ALA A 414 12.17 -3.65 -1.38
CA ALA A 414 11.19 -3.53 -2.46
C ALA A 414 11.67 -4.20 -3.77
N GLU A 415 12.94 -4.05 -4.14
CA GLU A 415 13.46 -4.61 -5.40
C GLU A 415 13.27 -6.13 -5.51
N PRO A 416 13.63 -6.95 -4.50
CA PRO A 416 13.51 -8.40 -4.59
C PRO A 416 12.05 -8.85 -4.73
N VAL A 417 11.11 -8.19 -4.05
CA VAL A 417 9.69 -8.54 -4.12
C VAL A 417 9.06 -8.14 -5.46
N TYR A 418 9.44 -6.98 -6.03
CA TYR A 418 9.00 -6.59 -7.36
C TYR A 418 9.56 -7.49 -8.45
N ARG A 419 10.86 -7.84 -8.40
CA ARG A 419 11.47 -8.79 -9.35
C ARG A 419 10.81 -10.16 -9.28
N ARG A 420 10.56 -10.68 -8.07
CA ARG A 420 9.86 -11.96 -7.88
C ARG A 420 8.45 -11.92 -8.50
N SER A 421 7.71 -10.84 -8.28
CA SER A 421 6.39 -10.66 -8.88
C SER A 421 6.45 -10.60 -10.41
N LEU A 422 7.40 -9.84 -10.96
CA LEU A 422 7.64 -9.72 -12.40
C LEU A 422 7.93 -11.09 -13.04
N ASP A 423 8.75 -11.92 -12.40
CA ASP A 423 9.08 -13.27 -12.85
C ASP A 423 7.87 -14.20 -12.85
N MET A 424 7.02 -14.11 -11.82
CA MET A 424 5.77 -14.87 -11.73
C MET A 424 4.78 -14.49 -12.83
N VAL A 425 4.60 -13.17 -13.06
CA VAL A 425 3.71 -12.66 -14.11
C VAL A 425 4.23 -13.04 -15.48
N ARG A 426 5.54 -12.93 -15.72
CA ARG A 426 6.18 -13.39 -16.97
C ARG A 426 5.95 -14.88 -17.21
N ALA A 427 6.16 -15.72 -16.21
CA ALA A 427 5.97 -17.17 -16.35
C ALA A 427 4.51 -17.56 -16.61
N THR A 428 3.56 -16.73 -16.19
CA THR A 428 2.12 -17.02 -16.31
C THR A 428 1.53 -16.45 -17.60
N TYR A 429 1.77 -15.17 -17.88
CA TYR A 429 1.12 -14.42 -18.96
C TYR A 429 2.02 -14.17 -20.17
N GLY A 430 3.34 -14.38 -20.05
CA GLY A 430 4.32 -13.99 -21.06
C GLY A 430 4.76 -12.52 -20.93
N GLU A 431 5.74 -12.12 -21.76
CA GLU A 431 6.32 -10.77 -21.72
C GLU A 431 5.53 -9.74 -22.54
N ASP A 432 4.62 -10.18 -23.41
CA ASP A 432 3.83 -9.30 -24.28
C ASP A 432 2.47 -8.91 -23.65
N HIS A 433 2.22 -9.31 -22.41
CA HIS A 433 0.92 -9.11 -21.76
C HIS A 433 0.86 -7.79 -20.97
N PRO A 434 -0.28 -7.06 -20.97
CA PRO A 434 -0.44 -5.80 -20.20
C PRO A 434 -0.09 -5.90 -18.71
N ASN A 435 -0.37 -7.03 -18.05
CA ASN A 435 0.02 -7.27 -16.66
C ASN A 435 1.54 -7.30 -16.44
N TYR A 436 2.31 -7.78 -17.42
CA TYR A 436 3.78 -7.72 -17.36
C TYR A 436 4.25 -6.28 -17.49
N ALA A 437 3.65 -5.48 -18.39
CA ALA A 437 3.90 -4.05 -18.48
C ALA A 437 3.56 -3.29 -17.19
N ALA A 438 2.50 -3.68 -16.46
CA ALA A 438 2.18 -3.11 -15.15
C ALA A 438 3.30 -3.39 -14.11
N CYS A 439 3.84 -4.62 -14.08
CA CYS A 439 4.94 -4.97 -13.19
C CYS A 439 6.23 -4.22 -13.53
N LEU A 440 6.53 -4.06 -14.82
CA LEU A 440 7.67 -3.24 -15.30
C LEU A 440 7.54 -1.79 -14.82
N ASN A 441 6.34 -1.21 -14.93
CA ASN A 441 6.09 0.16 -14.51
C ASN A 441 6.30 0.37 -13.00
N ASN A 442 5.92 -0.59 -12.16
CA ASN A 442 6.15 -0.52 -10.71
C ASN A 442 7.64 -0.68 -10.36
N LEU A 443 8.37 -1.55 -11.05
CA LEU A 443 9.81 -1.68 -10.88
C LEU A 443 10.56 -0.43 -11.37
N ALA A 444 10.10 0.19 -12.46
CA ALA A 444 10.61 1.47 -12.92
C ALA A 444 10.36 2.59 -11.90
N TRP A 445 9.19 2.59 -11.27
CA TRP A 445 8.85 3.55 -10.22
C TRP A 445 9.77 3.40 -8.99
N LEU A 446 10.10 2.18 -8.59
CA LEU A 446 11.14 1.94 -7.58
C LEU A 446 12.46 2.62 -7.97
N TYR A 447 12.97 2.32 -9.17
CA TYR A 447 14.25 2.87 -9.61
C TYR A 447 14.22 4.39 -9.75
N ALA A 448 13.11 4.97 -10.21
CA ALA A 448 12.93 6.42 -10.24
C ALA A 448 12.99 7.05 -8.84
N ASN A 449 12.40 6.40 -7.81
CA ASN A 449 12.50 6.85 -6.41
C ASN A 449 13.93 6.74 -5.85
N GLU A 450 14.73 5.80 -6.35
CA GLU A 450 16.18 5.71 -6.08
C GLU A 450 17.04 6.65 -6.94
N ARG A 451 16.42 7.44 -7.83
CA ARG A 451 17.09 8.27 -8.86
C ARG A 451 17.96 7.48 -9.85
N LYS A 452 17.64 6.20 -10.03
CA LYS A 452 18.23 5.27 -11.00
C LYS A 452 17.47 5.33 -12.34
N PHE A 453 17.56 6.49 -13.00
CA PHE A 453 16.75 6.77 -14.21
C PHE A 453 17.14 5.92 -15.42
N GLU A 454 18.44 5.61 -15.55
CA GLU A 454 18.98 4.75 -16.60
C GLU A 454 18.44 3.31 -16.51
N GLU A 455 18.12 2.84 -15.30
CA GLU A 455 17.48 1.55 -15.06
C GLU A 455 15.94 1.61 -15.23
N ALA A 456 15.33 2.74 -14.87
CA ALA A 456 13.87 2.93 -14.95
C ALA A 456 13.38 3.08 -16.41
N ARG A 457 14.07 3.86 -17.24
CA ARG A 457 13.65 4.21 -18.60
C ARG A 457 13.42 2.98 -19.51
N PRO A 458 14.34 2.02 -19.63
CA PRO A 458 14.14 0.84 -20.48
C PRO A 458 12.92 0.00 -20.08
N LEU A 459 12.59 -0.03 -18.78
CA LEU A 459 11.41 -0.73 -18.27
C LEU A 459 10.12 -0.02 -18.69
N LEU A 460 10.08 1.30 -18.62
CA LEU A 460 8.95 2.09 -19.09
C LEU A 460 8.80 2.00 -20.62
N GLU A 461 9.87 2.10 -21.40
CA GLU A 461 9.82 1.96 -22.86
C GLU A 461 9.31 0.58 -23.29
N LYS A 462 9.78 -0.49 -22.63
CA LYS A 462 9.27 -1.85 -22.87
C LYS A 462 7.78 -1.94 -22.51
N GLY A 463 7.37 -1.39 -21.37
CA GLY A 463 5.97 -1.34 -20.96
C GLY A 463 5.07 -0.55 -21.90
N LEU A 464 5.56 0.57 -22.44
CA LEU A 464 4.88 1.40 -23.43
C LEU A 464 4.64 0.61 -24.72
N LYS A 465 5.68 -0.05 -25.25
CA LYS A 465 5.56 -0.87 -26.45
C LYS A 465 4.52 -1.98 -26.28
N ILE A 466 4.57 -2.71 -25.17
CA ILE A 466 3.60 -3.78 -24.87
C ILE A 466 2.17 -3.23 -24.89
N ARG A 467 1.93 -2.08 -24.24
CA ARG A 467 0.58 -1.49 -24.18
C ARG A 467 0.08 -1.00 -25.53
N LYS A 468 0.95 -0.39 -26.36
CA LYS A 468 0.60 0.00 -27.73
C LYS A 468 0.23 -1.21 -28.58
N ASP A 469 1.05 -2.27 -28.54
CA ASP A 469 0.85 -3.48 -29.32
C ASP A 469 -0.42 -4.26 -28.90
N SER A 470 -0.82 -4.20 -27.62
CA SER A 470 -1.94 -4.99 -27.08
C SER A 470 -3.26 -4.24 -26.90
N LEU A 471 -3.23 -2.93 -26.65
CA LEU A 471 -4.41 -2.11 -26.34
C LEU A 471 -4.67 -1.01 -27.36
N GLY A 472 -3.70 -0.72 -28.24
CA GLY A 472 -3.74 0.39 -29.19
C GLY A 472 -3.07 1.67 -28.66
N GLU A 473 -2.76 2.57 -29.59
CA GLU A 473 -2.00 3.82 -29.34
C GLU A 473 -2.77 4.80 -28.43
N ASP A 474 -4.09 4.91 -28.61
CA ASP A 474 -4.93 5.89 -27.92
C ASP A 474 -5.45 5.37 -26.56
N HIS A 475 -4.90 4.26 -26.03
CA HIS A 475 -5.41 3.70 -24.78
C HIS A 475 -4.94 4.52 -23.55
N PRO A 476 -5.78 4.77 -22.52
CA PRO A 476 -5.39 5.54 -21.33
C PRO A 476 -4.13 5.04 -20.61
N LEU A 477 -3.90 3.72 -20.60
CA LEU A 477 -2.67 3.13 -20.03
C LEU A 477 -1.40 3.44 -20.85
N VAL A 478 -1.50 3.77 -22.14
CA VAL A 478 -0.40 4.30 -22.95
C VAL A 478 -0.06 5.71 -22.46
N ALA A 479 -1.07 6.57 -22.32
CA ALA A 479 -0.90 7.92 -21.78
C ALA A 479 -0.23 7.93 -20.40
N ARG A 480 -0.66 7.07 -19.48
CA ARG A 480 -0.01 6.93 -18.16
C ARG A 480 1.47 6.55 -18.26
N ASN A 481 1.81 5.71 -19.24
CA ASN A 481 3.20 5.30 -19.47
C ASN A 481 4.04 6.45 -20.05
N LEU A 482 3.46 7.26 -20.94
CA LEU A 482 4.06 8.48 -21.49
C LEU A 482 4.30 9.52 -20.40
N SER A 483 3.33 9.77 -19.51
CA SER A 483 3.53 10.68 -18.36
C SER A 483 4.66 10.21 -17.44
N ASN A 484 4.80 8.90 -17.21
CA ASN A 484 5.91 8.36 -16.44
C ASN A 484 7.27 8.55 -17.13
N LEU A 485 7.34 8.39 -18.46
CA LEU A 485 8.55 8.68 -19.24
C LEU A 485 8.89 10.17 -19.18
N ALA A 486 7.90 11.04 -19.33
CA ALA A 486 8.07 12.48 -19.22
C ALA A 486 8.61 12.90 -17.85
N ASN A 487 8.18 12.24 -16.77
CA ASN A 487 8.74 12.47 -15.44
C ASN A 487 10.25 12.17 -15.42
N ILE A 488 10.69 11.06 -16.02
CA ILE A 488 12.14 10.77 -16.16
C ILE A 488 12.83 11.83 -17.04
N ASP A 489 12.21 12.22 -18.16
CA ASP A 489 12.75 13.23 -19.06
C ASP A 489 12.96 14.57 -18.32
N VAL A 490 12.03 14.97 -17.44
CA VAL A 490 12.19 16.14 -16.56
C VAL A 490 13.37 15.97 -15.59
N SER A 491 13.58 14.79 -14.99
CA SER A 491 14.75 14.53 -14.13
C SER A 491 16.07 14.77 -14.84
N GLU A 492 16.13 14.34 -16.09
CA GLU A 492 17.31 14.37 -16.94
C GLU A 492 17.45 15.71 -17.68
N ASN A 493 16.57 16.68 -17.39
CA ASN A 493 16.50 17.99 -18.02
C ASN A 493 16.27 17.92 -19.55
N LYS A 494 15.63 16.85 -20.04
CA LYS A 494 15.16 16.65 -21.42
C LYS A 494 13.75 17.23 -21.58
N LEU A 495 13.64 18.55 -21.41
CA LEU A 495 12.33 19.21 -21.29
C LEU A 495 11.48 19.16 -22.58
N ASP A 496 12.10 19.03 -23.76
CA ASP A 496 11.38 18.86 -25.02
C ASP A 496 10.75 17.48 -25.15
N ASP A 497 11.50 16.42 -24.82
CA ASP A 497 10.98 15.04 -24.81
C ASP A 497 9.82 14.92 -23.79
N ALA A 498 9.99 15.51 -22.61
CA ALA A 498 8.94 15.57 -21.59
C ALA A 498 7.67 16.27 -22.09
N LYS A 499 7.82 17.36 -22.85
CA LYS A 499 6.71 18.13 -23.42
C LYS A 499 5.96 17.32 -24.45
N ASP A 500 6.69 16.64 -25.33
CA ASP A 500 6.08 15.82 -26.37
C ASP A 500 5.32 14.64 -25.75
N ASN A 501 5.94 13.94 -24.78
CA ASN A 501 5.30 12.84 -24.05
C ASN A 501 4.05 13.28 -23.26
N LEU A 502 4.11 14.39 -22.49
CA LEU A 502 2.95 14.89 -21.74
C LEU A 502 1.86 15.45 -22.64
N SER A 503 2.22 16.08 -23.76
CA SER A 503 1.22 16.60 -24.71
C SER A 503 0.45 15.46 -25.37
N GLU A 504 1.13 14.38 -25.74
CA GLU A 504 0.47 13.20 -26.29
C GLU A 504 -0.37 12.47 -25.23
N ALA A 505 0.14 12.31 -24.01
CA ALA A 505 -0.64 11.74 -22.90
C ALA A 505 -1.91 12.55 -22.61
N PHE A 506 -1.79 13.89 -22.57
CA PHE A 506 -2.92 14.78 -22.32
C PHE A 506 -3.96 14.72 -23.44
N LYS A 507 -3.52 14.63 -24.70
CA LYS A 507 -4.41 14.46 -25.86
C LYS A 507 -5.21 13.17 -25.74
N ILE A 508 -4.53 12.04 -25.56
CA ILE A 508 -5.16 10.72 -25.42
C ILE A 508 -6.20 10.74 -24.29
N GLN A 509 -5.82 11.21 -23.11
CA GLN A 509 -6.71 11.23 -21.94
C GLN A 509 -7.87 12.21 -22.13
N SER A 510 -7.64 13.37 -22.75
CA SER A 510 -8.72 14.33 -23.03
C SER A 510 -9.75 13.79 -24.02
N GLU A 511 -9.31 13.02 -25.02
CA GLU A 511 -10.19 12.44 -26.05
C GLU A 511 -10.95 11.20 -25.53
N VAL A 512 -10.33 10.39 -24.66
CA VAL A 512 -10.87 9.09 -24.23
C VAL A 512 -11.53 9.12 -22.84
N LEU A 513 -10.95 9.84 -21.89
CA LEU A 513 -11.47 9.94 -20.51
C LEU A 513 -12.27 11.23 -20.28
N GLY A 514 -12.14 12.21 -21.19
CA GLY A 514 -12.69 13.54 -21.01
C GLY A 514 -11.82 14.44 -20.12
N GLY A 515 -12.18 15.74 -20.11
CA GLY A 515 -11.41 16.78 -19.44
C GLY A 515 -11.53 16.83 -17.91
N GLU A 516 -12.47 16.08 -17.33
CA GLU A 516 -12.77 16.07 -15.88
C GLU A 516 -12.21 14.83 -15.17
N HIS A 517 -11.66 13.86 -15.91
CA HIS A 517 -11.10 12.66 -15.33
C HIS A 517 -9.83 12.95 -14.52
N PRO A 518 -9.64 12.35 -13.33
CA PRO A 518 -8.45 12.55 -12.50
C PRO A 518 -7.12 12.42 -13.26
N ASP A 519 -6.90 11.33 -14.00
CA ASP A 519 -5.71 11.17 -14.84
C ASP A 519 -5.49 12.30 -15.87
N THR A 520 -6.56 12.84 -16.48
CA THR A 520 -6.46 13.97 -17.43
C THR A 520 -6.04 15.24 -16.70
N LEU A 521 -6.60 15.49 -15.51
CA LEU A 521 -6.27 16.64 -14.67
C LEU A 521 -4.82 16.54 -14.15
N ASP A 522 -4.38 15.35 -13.75
CA ASP A 522 -2.99 15.10 -13.32
C ASP A 522 -1.98 15.36 -14.44
N THR A 523 -2.27 14.91 -15.66
CA THR A 523 -1.40 15.17 -16.81
C THR A 523 -1.44 16.65 -17.21
N MET A 524 -2.60 17.31 -17.10
CA MET A 524 -2.72 18.75 -17.32
C MET A 524 -1.87 19.55 -16.33
N ASN A 525 -1.86 19.14 -15.05
CA ASN A 525 -1.03 19.74 -14.02
C ASN A 525 0.47 19.53 -14.29
N GLN A 526 0.88 18.31 -14.64
CA GLN A 526 2.27 18.01 -15.04
C GLN A 526 2.72 18.85 -16.25
N LEU A 527 1.84 19.04 -17.23
CA LEU A 527 2.11 19.86 -18.40
C LEU A 527 2.22 21.36 -18.03
N ALA A 528 1.40 21.84 -17.10
CA ALA A 528 1.48 23.20 -16.57
C ALA A 528 2.82 23.43 -15.84
N ASP A 529 3.20 22.52 -14.94
CA ASP A 529 4.49 22.53 -14.24
C ASP A 529 5.67 22.54 -15.21
N LEU A 530 5.59 21.74 -16.28
CA LEU A 530 6.61 21.73 -17.32
C LEU A 530 6.71 23.06 -18.06
N TYR A 531 5.57 23.69 -18.37
CA TYR A 531 5.59 25.03 -18.97
C TYR A 531 6.19 26.09 -18.05
N VAL A 532 6.03 25.97 -16.72
CA VAL A 532 6.74 26.82 -15.75
C VAL A 532 8.25 26.63 -15.86
N LYS A 533 8.74 25.38 -15.94
CA LYS A 533 10.18 25.08 -16.13
C LYS A 533 10.72 25.63 -17.46
N LEU A 534 9.91 25.56 -18.51
CA LEU A 534 10.20 26.15 -19.83
C LEU A 534 10.05 27.68 -19.85
N LYS A 535 9.66 28.32 -18.74
CA LYS A 535 9.39 29.76 -18.61
C LYS A 535 8.29 30.26 -19.56
N ASN A 536 7.39 29.37 -19.97
CA ASN A 536 6.21 29.70 -20.75
C ASN A 536 5.02 29.92 -19.80
N TYR A 537 5.06 31.03 -19.06
CA TYR A 537 4.10 31.32 -18.01
C TYR A 537 2.67 31.50 -18.53
N ASP A 538 2.49 32.01 -19.76
CA ASP A 538 1.15 32.19 -20.34
C ASP A 538 0.43 30.85 -20.59
N ARG A 539 1.16 29.84 -21.09
CA ARG A 539 0.60 28.49 -21.24
C ARG A 539 0.35 27.82 -19.90
N ALA A 540 1.29 27.92 -18.97
CA ALA A 540 1.12 27.36 -17.63
C ALA A 540 -0.12 27.95 -16.94
N GLU A 541 -0.30 29.27 -17.00
CA GLU A 541 -1.45 29.96 -16.44
C GLU A 541 -2.76 29.50 -17.07
N THR A 542 -2.79 29.34 -18.40
CA THR A 542 -3.99 28.85 -19.10
C THR A 542 -4.42 27.49 -18.57
N LEU A 543 -3.45 26.58 -18.35
CA LEU A 543 -3.73 25.25 -17.81
C LEU A 543 -4.15 25.30 -16.33
N TYR A 544 -3.45 26.05 -15.47
CA TYR A 544 -3.84 26.17 -14.06
C TYR A 544 -5.20 26.83 -13.86
N ARG A 545 -5.58 27.80 -14.70
CA ARG A 545 -6.94 28.38 -14.64
C ARG A 545 -8.00 27.36 -15.03
N LYS A 546 -7.70 26.50 -16.00
CA LYS A 546 -8.59 25.40 -16.39
C LYS A 546 -8.70 24.35 -15.29
N LEU A 547 -7.58 23.98 -14.65
CA LEU A 547 -7.55 23.10 -13.47
C LEU A 547 -8.44 23.67 -12.37
N LEU A 548 -8.16 24.90 -11.95
CA LEU A 548 -8.90 25.59 -10.89
C LEU A 548 -10.41 25.59 -11.14
N ALA A 549 -10.84 26.00 -12.34
CA ALA A 549 -12.26 26.04 -12.69
C ALA A 549 -12.90 24.64 -12.70
N THR A 550 -12.12 23.61 -13.03
CA THR A 550 -12.60 22.22 -13.05
C THR A 550 -12.71 21.67 -11.63
N ASP A 551 -11.71 21.89 -10.77
CA ASP A 551 -11.72 21.41 -9.39
C ASP A 551 -12.72 22.16 -8.51
N GLU A 552 -12.95 23.45 -8.76
CA GLU A 552 -14.05 24.19 -8.13
C GLU A 552 -15.42 23.55 -8.43
N LYS A 553 -15.61 23.09 -9.67
CA LYS A 553 -16.83 22.41 -10.10
C LYS A 553 -16.96 21.01 -9.49
N LEU A 554 -15.87 20.23 -9.48
CA LEU A 554 -15.89 18.81 -9.11
C LEU A 554 -15.82 18.57 -7.61
N GLU A 555 -14.94 19.29 -6.91
CA GLU A 555 -14.65 19.08 -5.49
C GLU A 555 -15.21 20.17 -4.59
N GLY A 556 -15.62 21.30 -5.18
CA GLY A 556 -16.17 22.47 -4.48
C GLY A 556 -15.11 23.51 -4.14
N GLU A 557 -15.55 24.77 -4.00
CA GLU A 557 -14.67 25.94 -3.85
C GLU A 557 -13.77 25.95 -2.60
N ASP A 558 -14.06 25.10 -1.61
CA ASP A 558 -13.32 24.97 -0.34
C ASP A 558 -12.52 23.62 -0.29
N SER A 559 -12.25 22.98 -1.43
CA SER A 559 -11.48 21.72 -1.49
C SER A 559 -9.96 21.90 -1.37
N ALA A 560 -9.26 20.83 -1.03
CA ALA A 560 -7.78 20.82 -1.02
C ALA A 560 -7.19 21.05 -2.42
N ALA A 561 -7.76 20.43 -3.46
CA ALA A 561 -7.30 20.61 -4.83
C ALA A 561 -7.43 22.06 -5.29
N VAL A 562 -8.57 22.72 -4.99
CA VAL A 562 -8.77 24.14 -5.30
C VAL A 562 -7.71 25.02 -4.62
N ALA A 563 -7.33 24.71 -3.38
CA ALA A 563 -6.30 25.45 -2.69
C ALA A 563 -4.90 25.27 -3.32
N ASP A 564 -4.58 24.06 -3.80
CA ASP A 564 -3.31 23.76 -4.47
C ASP A 564 -3.23 24.36 -5.88
N ASP A 565 -4.34 24.37 -6.61
CA ASP A 565 -4.47 25.04 -7.90
C ASP A 565 -4.28 26.56 -7.76
N LEU A 566 -4.89 27.17 -6.73
CA LEU A 566 -4.72 28.59 -6.43
C LEU A 566 -3.27 28.94 -6.12
N ASP A 567 -2.56 28.12 -5.34
CA ASP A 567 -1.13 28.33 -5.05
C ASP A 567 -0.29 28.23 -6.33
N SER A 568 -0.55 27.22 -7.17
CA SER A 568 0.19 27.00 -8.42
C SER A 568 -0.06 28.12 -9.42
N LEU A 569 -1.31 28.52 -9.59
CA LEU A 569 -1.71 29.65 -10.42
C LEU A 569 -1.09 30.97 -9.92
N ALA A 570 -1.12 31.22 -8.60
CA ALA A 570 -0.55 32.43 -8.01
C ALA A 570 0.94 32.58 -8.33
N ARG A 571 1.71 31.48 -8.28
CA ARG A 571 3.14 31.49 -8.67
C ARG A 571 3.32 31.96 -10.11
N VAL A 572 2.54 31.43 -11.05
CA VAL A 572 2.64 31.81 -12.48
C VAL A 572 2.17 33.23 -12.74
N VAL A 573 1.07 33.64 -12.12
CA VAL A 573 0.53 35.00 -12.21
C VAL A 573 1.54 36.03 -11.67
N ALA A 574 2.25 35.69 -10.59
CA ALA A 574 3.33 36.51 -10.05
C ALA A 574 4.52 36.64 -11.01
N PHE A 575 4.94 35.55 -11.69
CA PHE A 575 5.98 35.62 -12.73
C PHE A 575 5.58 36.52 -13.91
N ASN A 576 4.29 36.63 -14.18
CA ASN A 576 3.70 37.56 -15.15
C ASN A 576 3.46 38.98 -14.57
N ASN A 577 4.17 39.37 -13.51
CA ASN A 577 4.13 40.70 -12.86
C ASN A 577 2.75 41.15 -12.33
N ARG A 578 1.80 40.24 -12.12
CA ARG A 578 0.47 40.55 -11.56
C ARG A 578 0.37 40.19 -10.08
N LYS A 579 1.25 40.81 -9.27
CA LYS A 579 1.42 40.49 -7.84
C LYS A 579 0.11 40.60 -7.04
N GLN A 580 -0.70 41.63 -7.28
CA GLN A 580 -1.96 41.83 -6.54
C GLN A 580 -2.97 40.68 -6.75
N GLU A 581 -3.02 40.13 -7.96
CA GLU A 581 -3.88 39.00 -8.30
C GLU A 581 -3.36 37.72 -7.64
N ALA A 582 -2.04 37.47 -7.72
CA ALA A 582 -1.40 36.35 -7.05
C ALA A 582 -1.61 36.38 -5.52
N ASP A 583 -1.46 37.54 -4.89
CA ASP A 583 -1.67 37.71 -3.44
C ASP A 583 -3.14 37.44 -3.06
N ALA A 584 -4.10 37.75 -3.94
CA ALA A 584 -5.51 37.44 -3.71
C ALA A 584 -5.80 35.94 -3.78
N MET A 585 -5.17 35.25 -4.75
CA MET A 585 -5.25 33.79 -4.88
C MET A 585 -4.64 33.08 -3.66
N LEU A 586 -3.45 33.49 -3.22
CA LEU A 586 -2.80 32.94 -2.02
C LEU A 586 -3.65 33.14 -0.76
N ARG A 587 -4.23 34.33 -0.56
CA ARG A 587 -5.15 34.57 0.57
C ARG A 587 -6.36 33.64 0.56
N ARG A 588 -6.89 33.34 -0.64
CA ARG A 588 -8.00 32.39 -0.78
C ARG A 588 -7.55 30.96 -0.49
N ALA A 589 -6.41 30.54 -1.03
CA ALA A 589 -5.82 29.23 -0.76
C ALA A 589 -5.58 29.01 0.74
N ASP A 590 -4.94 29.97 1.42
CA ASP A 590 -4.72 29.96 2.87
C ASP A 590 -6.04 29.90 3.65
N GLY A 591 -7.05 30.66 3.20
CA GLY A 591 -8.39 30.64 3.78
C GLY A 591 -9.04 29.27 3.71
N ILE A 592 -8.91 28.56 2.58
CA ILE A 592 -9.38 27.20 2.40
C ILE A 592 -8.59 26.23 3.28
N LYS A 593 -7.25 26.25 3.19
CA LYS A 593 -6.34 25.37 3.95
C LYS A 593 -6.57 25.47 5.46
N SER A 594 -6.89 26.67 5.96
CA SER A 594 -7.19 26.87 7.40
C SER A 594 -8.46 26.16 7.90
N LYS A 595 -9.39 25.81 6.99
CA LYS A 595 -10.64 25.11 7.30
C LYS A 595 -10.52 23.59 7.15
N LEU A 596 -9.50 23.10 6.43
CA LEU A 596 -9.33 21.68 6.16
C LEU A 596 -8.87 20.91 7.42
N PRO A 597 -9.41 19.70 7.69
CA PRO A 597 -9.06 18.92 8.86
C PRO A 597 -7.69 18.24 8.72
N GLY A 598 -6.74 18.62 9.58
CA GLY A 598 -5.37 18.11 9.55
C GLY A 598 -4.49 18.86 8.54
N ASN A 599 -3.18 18.70 8.66
CA ASN A 599 -2.23 19.21 7.68
C ASN A 599 -2.37 18.31 6.44
N VAL A 600 -3.40 18.52 5.62
CA VAL A 600 -3.66 17.73 4.41
C VAL A 600 -2.43 17.93 3.52
N PRO A 601 -1.55 16.90 3.37
CA PRO A 601 -0.56 16.96 2.33
C PRO A 601 -1.34 17.04 1.02
N ASN A 602 -0.89 17.88 0.11
CA ASN A 602 -1.36 18.06 -1.26
C ASN A 602 -2.28 16.95 -1.81
N SER A 603 -3.31 17.32 -2.57
CA SER A 603 -4.43 16.51 -3.11
C SER A 603 -4.12 15.23 -3.91
N GLY A 604 -2.96 14.59 -3.77
CA GLY A 604 -2.58 13.36 -4.46
C GLY A 604 -2.21 13.56 -5.93
N ARG A 605 -2.59 14.68 -6.54
CA ARG A 605 -2.40 15.02 -7.97
C ARG A 605 -0.98 15.45 -8.37
N HIS A 606 0.02 15.04 -7.59
CA HIS A 606 1.43 15.37 -7.86
C HIS A 606 2.07 14.28 -8.72
N GLY A 607 1.85 14.36 -10.02
CA GLY A 607 2.82 13.88 -10.99
C GLY A 607 4.07 14.78 -10.98
N ILE A 608 5.24 14.17 -11.16
CA ILE A 608 6.60 14.66 -10.80
C ILE A 608 6.92 14.58 -9.29
N TYR A 609 7.03 13.36 -8.76
CA TYR A 609 7.90 13.12 -7.59
C TYR A 609 9.36 13.01 -8.04
N LEU A 610 9.95 14.19 -8.23
CA LEU A 610 11.39 14.38 -8.22
C LEU A 610 11.62 15.56 -7.32
N ASP A 611 12.30 15.29 -6.21
CA ASP A 611 12.89 16.27 -5.31
C ASP A 611 13.41 17.47 -6.12
N ALA A 612 12.62 18.54 -6.15
CA ALA A 612 12.96 19.83 -6.73
C ALA A 612 13.96 20.54 -5.81
N ARG A 613 15.10 19.89 -5.55
CA ARG A 613 16.33 20.56 -5.16
C ARG A 613 17.14 20.80 -6.41
N GLY A 614 16.81 21.89 -7.09
CA GLY A 614 17.64 22.46 -8.15
C GLY A 614 16.89 22.92 -9.41
N ALA A 615 15.97 23.89 -9.30
CA ALA A 615 15.69 24.83 -10.39
C ALA A 615 14.87 26.03 -9.87
N GLY A 616 15.55 27.17 -9.69
CA GLY A 616 14.92 28.49 -9.52
C GLY A 616 14.23 28.74 -8.19
N SER A 617 15.00 28.91 -7.11
CA SER A 617 14.49 29.61 -5.94
C SER A 617 14.07 31.02 -6.37
N ILE A 618 12.79 31.36 -6.18
CA ILE A 618 12.47 32.73 -5.78
C ILE A 618 13.24 32.88 -4.47
N ALA A 619 14.18 33.81 -4.43
CA ALA A 619 14.94 34.10 -3.22
C ALA A 619 13.95 34.14 -2.04
N PRO A 620 14.20 33.38 -0.95
CA PRO A 620 13.34 33.43 0.23
C PRO A 620 13.09 34.89 0.58
N GLU A 621 11.85 35.25 0.90
CA GLU A 621 11.64 36.49 1.62
C GLU A 621 12.61 36.51 2.81
N PRO A 622 13.43 37.58 2.97
CA PRO A 622 14.37 37.64 4.08
C PRO A 622 13.59 37.46 5.38
N LEU A 623 13.90 36.40 6.12
CA LEU A 623 13.19 36.07 7.35
C LEU A 623 13.20 37.32 8.26
N ALA A 624 12.01 37.83 8.60
CA ALA A 624 11.86 39.01 9.46
C ALA A 624 12.71 38.88 10.74
N PRO A 625 13.31 39.96 11.27
CA PRO A 625 14.22 39.89 12.42
C PRO A 625 13.63 39.09 13.60
N VAL A 626 14.50 38.41 14.36
CA VAL A 626 14.07 37.64 15.54
C VAL A 626 13.41 38.59 16.55
N THR A 627 12.13 38.37 16.86
CA THR A 627 11.34 39.25 17.75
C THR A 627 11.42 38.85 19.21
N ASP A 628 11.47 37.54 19.48
CA ASP A 628 11.68 36.95 20.79
C ASP A 628 12.39 35.60 20.64
N LYS A 629 12.80 35.00 21.77
CA LYS A 629 13.46 33.69 21.78
C LYS A 629 12.92 32.82 22.88
N TRP A 630 12.68 31.56 22.54
CA TRP A 630 12.13 30.55 23.44
C TRP A 630 13.01 29.32 23.46
N ALA A 631 13.15 28.70 24.63
CA ALA A 631 13.89 27.46 24.70
C ALA A 631 13.26 26.40 25.62
N LEU A 632 13.44 25.15 25.23
CA LEU A 632 13.26 23.98 26.09
C LEU A 632 14.61 23.28 26.22
N VAL A 633 15.08 23.16 27.46
CA VAL A 633 16.36 22.56 27.80
C VAL A 633 16.10 21.36 28.70
N VAL A 634 16.53 20.18 28.27
CA VAL A 634 16.29 18.90 28.94
C VAL A 634 17.62 18.24 29.28
N GLY A 635 17.77 17.80 30.53
CA GLY A 635 18.96 17.08 31.00
C GLY A 635 18.59 15.95 31.93
N ILE A 636 19.06 14.73 31.65
CA ILE A 636 18.68 13.55 32.44
C ILE A 636 19.95 12.79 32.83
N SER A 637 20.29 12.87 34.11
CA SER A 637 21.39 12.12 34.72
C SER A 637 20.90 11.05 35.69
N SER A 638 19.69 11.21 36.21
CA SER A 638 19.02 10.22 37.04
C SER A 638 17.92 9.52 36.24
N PHE A 639 18.10 8.23 35.98
CA PHE A 639 17.16 7.39 35.25
C PHE A 639 16.49 6.40 36.19
N ALA A 640 15.22 6.08 35.93
CA ALA A 640 14.51 4.99 36.63
C ALA A 640 15.19 3.63 36.37
N ASP A 641 15.85 3.48 35.23
CA ASP A 641 16.68 2.32 34.90
C ASP A 641 18.10 2.53 35.41
N SER A 642 18.45 1.83 36.50
CA SER A 642 19.77 1.91 37.12
C SER A 642 20.91 1.36 36.28
N SER A 643 20.62 0.73 35.12
CA SER A 643 21.64 0.29 34.17
C SER A 643 22.19 1.42 33.28
N ILE A 644 21.53 2.58 33.26
CA ILE A 644 21.96 3.75 32.50
C ILE A 644 22.88 4.60 33.37
N ASN A 645 24.12 4.80 32.90
CA ASN A 645 25.14 5.56 33.61
C ASN A 645 25.57 6.78 32.78
N LEU A 646 24.98 7.95 33.10
CA LEU A 646 25.30 9.24 32.49
C LEU A 646 25.26 10.31 33.59
N GLN A 647 26.41 10.80 34.03
CA GLN A 647 26.56 11.59 35.25
C GLN A 647 26.28 13.08 35.06
N TYR A 648 26.57 13.64 33.89
CA TYR A 648 26.67 15.09 33.68
C TYR A 648 25.61 15.68 32.77
N ALA A 649 24.73 14.89 32.15
CA ALA A 649 23.67 15.40 31.26
C ALA A 649 22.75 16.47 31.89
N ALA A 650 22.36 16.32 33.16
CA ALA A 650 21.60 17.34 33.89
C ALA A 650 22.42 18.63 34.08
N LYS A 651 23.72 18.51 34.35
CA LYS A 651 24.64 19.65 34.47
C LYS A 651 24.89 20.31 33.11
N ASP A 652 25.04 19.54 32.05
CA ASP A 652 25.21 20.03 30.68
C ASP A 652 24.00 20.85 30.23
N ALA A 653 22.78 20.38 30.55
CA ALA A 653 21.55 21.15 30.37
C ALA A 653 21.54 22.45 31.18
N MET A 654 21.97 22.43 32.45
CA MET A 654 22.08 23.64 33.26
C MET A 654 23.08 24.65 32.68
N ASP A 655 24.25 24.18 32.25
CA ASP A 655 25.31 25.02 31.68
C ASP A 655 24.86 25.65 30.35
N PHE A 656 24.19 24.87 29.49
CA PHE A 656 23.62 25.39 28.24
C PHE A 656 22.50 26.40 28.49
N ARG A 657 21.58 26.13 29.44
CA ARG A 657 20.54 27.07 29.87
C ARG A 657 21.14 28.38 30.39
N ASN A 658 22.22 28.30 31.16
CA ASN A 658 22.91 29.48 31.69
C ASN A 658 23.57 30.29 30.57
N TYR A 659 24.18 29.64 29.59
CA TYR A 659 24.67 30.31 28.38
C TYR A 659 23.53 31.04 27.65
N LEU A 660 22.38 30.37 27.43
CA LEU A 660 21.24 30.99 26.73
C LEU A 660 20.75 32.27 27.41
N VAL A 661 20.61 32.25 28.73
CA VAL A 661 20.08 33.39 29.50
C VAL A 661 21.13 34.49 29.69
N ASN A 662 22.36 34.13 30.06
CA ASN A 662 23.35 35.12 30.47
C ASN A 662 24.14 35.71 29.29
N GLU A 663 24.26 34.97 28.19
CA GLU A 663 25.15 35.31 27.08
C GLU A 663 24.43 35.34 25.72
N ALA A 664 23.36 34.54 25.54
CA ALA A 664 22.61 34.49 24.28
C ALA A 664 21.33 35.35 24.26
N ASN A 665 21.12 36.19 25.27
CA ASN A 665 19.99 37.12 25.36
C ASN A 665 18.59 36.45 25.32
N PHE A 666 18.45 35.27 25.91
CA PHE A 666 17.12 34.68 26.17
C PHE A 666 16.59 35.21 27.50
N LYS A 667 15.30 35.58 27.55
CA LYS A 667 14.67 35.93 28.83
C LYS A 667 14.60 34.68 29.71
N ALA A 668 14.90 34.85 31.00
CA ALA A 668 14.96 33.72 31.93
C ALA A 668 13.63 32.95 32.04
N ASP A 669 12.50 33.65 31.89
CA ASP A 669 11.15 33.10 31.88
C ASP A 669 10.71 32.54 30.51
N HIS A 670 11.52 32.69 29.47
CA HIS A 670 11.31 32.06 28.15
C HIS A 670 12.15 30.79 27.95
N VAL A 671 12.99 30.43 28.92
CA VAL A 671 13.79 29.20 28.92
C VAL A 671 13.26 28.22 29.95
N LYS A 672 12.62 27.15 29.48
CA LYS A 672 12.14 26.06 30.35
C LYS A 672 13.25 25.02 30.51
N LEU A 673 13.55 24.70 31.77
CA LEU A 673 14.49 23.65 32.14
C LEU A 673 13.74 22.44 32.71
N LEU A 674 13.96 21.26 32.16
CA LEU A 674 13.47 19.98 32.69
C LEU A 674 14.67 19.10 33.04
N LEU A 675 14.81 18.77 34.32
CA LEU A 675 15.88 17.91 34.82
C LEU A 675 15.32 16.64 35.45
N ASP A 676 15.98 15.52 35.21
CA ASP A 676 15.80 14.23 35.91
C ASP A 676 14.31 13.86 36.05
N GLN A 677 13.79 13.67 37.28
CA GLN A 677 12.39 13.26 37.48
C GLN A 677 11.32 14.18 36.87
N ASN A 678 11.70 15.42 36.50
CA ASN A 678 10.80 16.35 35.82
C ASN A 678 10.83 16.19 34.29
N ALA A 679 11.87 15.54 33.74
CA ALA A 679 12.06 15.24 32.33
C ALA A 679 11.40 13.91 31.94
N THR A 680 10.12 13.77 32.30
CA THR A 680 9.31 12.64 31.84
C THR A 680 8.91 12.79 30.39
N ARG A 681 8.55 11.70 29.71
CA ARG A 681 8.11 11.70 28.32
C ARG A 681 6.99 12.72 28.10
N ASP A 682 5.98 12.70 28.95
CA ASP A 682 4.81 13.59 28.85
C ASP A 682 5.14 15.06 29.15
N ASN A 683 6.12 15.30 30.02
CA ASN A 683 6.60 16.66 30.27
C ASN A 683 7.43 17.17 29.10
N ILE A 684 8.35 16.36 28.56
CA ILE A 684 9.15 16.73 27.39
C ILE A 684 8.21 17.02 26.21
N VAL A 685 7.39 16.05 25.80
CA VAL A 685 6.47 16.18 24.67
C VAL A 685 5.44 17.29 24.89
N GLY A 686 4.91 17.42 26.10
CA GLY A 686 3.96 18.48 26.43
C GLY A 686 4.55 19.89 26.31
N ASN A 687 5.80 20.09 26.76
CA ASN A 687 6.49 21.38 26.67
C ASN A 687 7.07 21.65 25.26
N LEU A 688 7.31 20.63 24.45
CA LEU A 688 7.54 20.80 23.00
C LEU A 688 6.30 21.34 22.28
N GLY A 689 5.11 21.01 22.76
CA GLY A 689 3.85 21.48 22.19
C GLY A 689 3.20 22.64 22.95
N LYS A 690 1.87 22.62 23.00
CA LYS A 690 1.02 23.72 23.50
C LYS A 690 1.30 24.16 24.94
N LYS A 691 1.93 23.33 25.80
CA LYS A 691 2.18 23.74 27.20
C LYS A 691 3.24 24.84 27.30
N TRP A 692 4.23 24.84 26.40
CA TRP A 692 5.36 25.78 26.49
C TRP A 692 5.79 26.35 25.15
N LEU A 693 6.52 25.59 24.31
CA LEU A 693 7.08 26.12 23.08
C LEU A 693 6.01 26.51 22.04
N GLY A 694 4.80 25.94 22.12
CA GLY A 694 3.67 26.37 21.29
C GLY A 694 3.22 27.83 21.51
N LYS A 695 3.82 28.56 22.46
CA LYS A 695 3.64 30.02 22.63
C LYS A 695 4.54 30.85 21.71
N ALA A 696 5.59 30.26 21.14
CA ALA A 696 6.51 30.95 20.23
C ALA A 696 5.80 31.28 18.91
N LYS A 697 6.05 32.48 18.40
CA LYS A 697 5.45 32.99 17.16
C LYS A 697 6.35 32.73 15.94
N LYS A 698 5.81 32.91 14.73
CA LYS A 698 6.54 32.79 13.45
C LYS A 698 7.90 33.51 13.41
N THR A 699 8.00 34.69 14.02
CA THR A 699 9.18 35.55 14.02
C THR A 699 10.18 35.23 15.15
N ASP A 700 9.82 34.36 16.08
CA ASP A 700 10.67 33.99 17.22
C ASP A 700 11.72 32.94 16.82
N LEU A 701 12.80 32.88 17.60
CA LEU A 701 13.79 31.81 17.53
C LEU A 701 13.51 30.78 18.63
N VAL A 702 13.33 29.51 18.24
CA VAL A 702 13.17 28.40 19.17
C VAL A 702 14.47 27.60 19.27
N VAL A 703 14.93 27.34 20.50
CA VAL A 703 16.07 26.44 20.77
C VAL A 703 15.61 25.26 21.62
N ILE A 704 15.81 24.06 21.13
CA ILE A 704 15.56 22.82 21.88
C ILE A 704 16.89 22.15 22.13
N TYR A 705 17.21 21.93 23.40
CA TYR A 705 18.42 21.24 23.81
C TYR A 705 18.04 19.99 24.61
N VAL A 706 18.61 18.85 24.27
CA VAL A 706 18.42 17.59 25.01
C VAL A 706 19.77 16.93 25.24
N SER A 707 20.07 16.65 26.51
CA SER A 707 21.20 15.83 26.94
C SER A 707 20.68 14.64 27.76
N THR A 708 20.89 13.43 27.25
CA THR A 708 20.37 12.18 27.85
C THR A 708 20.98 10.95 27.15
N HIS A 709 20.53 9.75 27.55
CA HIS A 709 20.85 8.50 26.88
C HIS A 709 19.92 8.24 25.67
N GLY A 710 20.42 7.57 24.63
CA GLY A 710 19.63 7.06 23.51
C GLY A 710 19.65 5.52 23.47
N THR A 711 18.73 4.86 22.77
CA THR A 711 18.79 3.40 22.67
C THR A 711 20.01 2.98 21.83
N SER A 712 20.72 1.94 22.28
CA SER A 712 21.81 1.34 21.50
C SER A 712 21.23 0.57 20.30
N ALA A 713 21.99 0.42 19.22
CA ALA A 713 21.57 -0.32 18.02
C ALA A 713 20.98 -1.73 18.28
N ARG A 714 21.42 -2.44 19.33
CA ARG A 714 20.90 -3.77 19.70
C ARG A 714 19.51 -3.76 20.35
N LYS A 715 19.04 -2.60 20.77
CA LYS A 715 17.79 -2.38 21.50
C LYS A 715 16.81 -1.50 20.73
N ASP A 716 17.18 -1.07 19.52
CA ASP A 716 16.28 -0.46 18.57
C ASP A 716 15.24 -1.53 18.16
N LEU A 717 13.95 -1.17 18.18
CA LEU A 717 12.86 -2.10 17.93
C LEU A 717 12.12 -1.62 16.68
N GLY A 718 12.24 -2.36 15.58
CA GLY A 718 11.71 -1.93 14.28
C GLY A 718 12.48 -0.78 13.63
N ASP A 719 13.80 -0.73 13.82
CA ASP A 719 14.72 0.29 13.27
C ASP A 719 14.58 1.71 13.88
N THR A 720 13.76 1.89 14.92
CA THR A 720 13.57 3.18 15.60
C THR A 720 14.51 3.35 16.80
N ASN A 721 15.21 4.49 16.85
CA ASN A 721 16.04 4.92 17.98
C ASN A 721 15.24 5.87 18.88
N PHE A 722 15.38 5.73 20.19
CA PHE A 722 14.60 6.49 21.16
C PHE A 722 15.50 7.35 22.06
N ILE A 723 15.09 8.60 22.26
CA ILE A 723 15.53 9.42 23.39
C ILE A 723 14.95 8.80 24.66
N VAL A 724 15.82 8.48 25.62
CA VAL A 724 15.44 7.93 26.92
C VAL A 724 15.00 9.09 27.81
N ALA A 725 13.72 9.12 28.20
CA ALA A 725 13.19 10.01 29.23
C ALA A 725 13.43 9.41 30.63
N HIS A 726 13.16 10.17 31.69
CA HIS A 726 13.47 9.75 33.06
C HIS A 726 12.91 8.36 33.45
N GLU A 727 11.64 8.11 33.13
CA GLU A 727 10.92 6.86 33.39
C GLU A 727 11.14 5.78 32.34
N THR A 728 11.92 6.07 31.29
CA THR A 728 12.17 5.12 30.22
C THR A 728 13.18 4.07 30.68
N THR A 729 12.76 2.80 30.66
CA THR A 729 13.69 1.68 30.80
C THR A 729 14.13 1.20 29.43
N LEU A 730 15.36 0.68 29.33
CA LEU A 730 15.89 0.22 28.03
C LEU A 730 15.09 -0.95 27.44
N ASN A 731 14.31 -1.66 28.25
CA ASN A 731 13.43 -2.76 27.81
C ASN A 731 12.02 -2.29 27.42
N ASN A 732 11.66 -1.02 27.68
CA ASN A 732 10.33 -0.47 27.40
C ASN A 732 10.38 0.86 26.63
N ALA A 733 11.50 1.14 25.94
CA ALA A 733 11.71 2.36 25.18
C ALA A 733 10.62 2.65 24.13
N VAL A 734 9.97 1.61 23.59
CA VAL A 734 8.86 1.74 22.65
C VAL A 734 7.64 2.41 23.27
N LEU A 735 7.33 2.15 24.55
CA LEU A 735 6.14 2.70 25.20
C LEU A 735 6.44 4.05 25.89
N THR A 736 7.62 4.20 26.47
CA THR A 736 7.94 5.36 27.32
C THR A 736 9.08 6.22 26.81
N GLY A 737 9.77 5.83 25.74
CA GLY A 737 10.77 6.65 25.05
C GLY A 737 10.16 7.61 24.04
N ILE A 738 10.99 8.50 23.51
CA ILE A 738 10.60 9.44 22.45
C ILE A 738 11.37 9.07 21.17
N PRO A 739 10.70 8.67 20.08
CA PRO A 739 11.40 8.36 18.83
C PRO A 739 12.21 9.57 18.35
N MET A 740 13.51 9.39 18.10
CA MET A 740 14.42 10.49 17.72
C MET A 740 14.01 11.14 16.41
N GLN A 741 13.54 10.35 15.46
CA GLN A 741 13.06 10.79 14.16
C GLN A 741 11.85 11.69 14.29
N TRP A 742 10.83 11.24 15.04
CA TRP A 742 9.66 12.04 15.38
C TRP A 742 10.07 13.30 16.15
N PHE A 743 11.06 13.21 17.03
CA PHE A 743 11.55 14.36 17.78
C PHE A 743 12.17 15.41 16.86
N THR A 744 12.87 15.04 15.79
CA THR A 744 13.46 16.05 14.89
C THR A 744 12.51 16.56 13.82
N THR A 745 11.66 15.71 13.24
CA THR A 745 10.76 16.11 12.15
C THR A 745 9.36 16.53 12.64
N GLY A 746 8.81 15.86 13.65
CA GLY A 746 7.47 16.13 14.17
C GLY A 746 7.34 17.44 14.95
N ILE A 747 8.44 18.01 15.44
CA ILE A 747 8.41 19.28 16.20
C ILE A 747 7.92 20.45 15.33
N THR A 748 8.16 20.45 14.02
CA THR A 748 7.74 21.56 13.16
C THR A 748 6.24 21.60 12.95
N GLU A 749 5.53 20.48 13.14
CA GLU A 749 4.07 20.44 13.15
C GLU A 749 3.49 20.98 14.47
N MET A 750 4.31 21.08 15.52
CA MET A 750 3.89 21.48 16.86
C MET A 750 4.14 22.96 17.16
N LEU A 751 4.95 23.64 16.34
CA LEU A 751 5.45 24.99 16.57
C LEU A 751 5.12 25.92 15.39
N ASP A 752 4.67 27.13 15.68
CA ASP A 752 4.44 28.17 14.66
C ASP A 752 5.74 28.90 14.27
N ALA A 753 6.83 28.74 15.03
CA ALA A 753 8.10 29.43 14.81
C ALA A 753 8.82 28.94 13.53
N LYS A 754 9.27 29.88 12.69
CA LYS A 754 10.00 29.57 11.43
C LYS A 754 11.49 29.31 11.61
N ARG A 755 12.04 29.56 12.82
CA ARG A 755 13.46 29.35 13.15
C ARG A 755 13.59 28.41 14.34
N ILE A 756 14.05 27.18 14.10
CA ILE A 756 14.15 26.14 15.12
C ILE A 756 15.57 25.57 15.14
N VAL A 757 16.23 25.60 16.28
CA VAL A 757 17.55 24.99 16.50
C VAL A 757 17.39 23.84 17.47
N ILE A 758 17.77 22.64 17.06
CA ILE A 758 17.75 21.43 17.89
C ILE A 758 19.19 21.00 18.16
N VAL A 759 19.56 20.89 19.43
CA VAL A 759 20.86 20.39 19.88
C VAL A 759 20.63 19.07 20.63
N MET A 760 21.19 18.00 20.10
CA MET A 760 21.05 16.64 20.62
C MET A 760 22.39 16.13 21.16
N ASP A 761 22.61 16.29 22.46
CA ASP A 761 23.70 15.61 23.17
C ASP A 761 23.24 14.25 23.70
N VAL A 762 22.94 13.34 22.78
CA VAL A 762 22.36 12.04 23.11
C VAL A 762 23.35 10.91 22.87
N CYS A 763 23.56 10.07 23.89
CA CYS A 763 24.38 8.86 23.76
C CYS A 763 23.75 7.93 22.71
N HIS A 764 24.44 7.66 21.60
CA HIS A 764 23.92 6.95 20.39
C HIS A 764 22.91 7.73 19.52
N GLY A 765 22.87 9.06 19.59
CA GLY A 765 21.88 9.90 18.91
C GLY A 765 22.25 10.47 17.53
N GLY A 766 23.22 9.88 16.84
CA GLY A 766 23.84 10.51 15.67
C GLY A 766 23.11 10.44 14.33
N ALA A 767 23.55 11.28 13.38
CA ALA A 767 23.09 11.32 11.98
C ALA A 767 23.91 10.36 11.08
N VAL A 768 23.40 10.01 9.89
CA VAL A 768 24.09 9.14 8.91
C VAL A 768 24.67 9.99 7.76
N THR A 769 25.99 9.96 7.54
CA THR A 769 26.64 10.67 6.43
C THR A 769 26.73 9.85 5.13
N PRO A 770 26.49 10.44 3.93
CA PRO A 770 26.46 9.69 2.66
C PRO A 770 27.82 9.24 2.08
N ALA A 771 28.94 9.73 2.61
CA ALA A 771 30.24 9.61 1.95
C ALA A 771 31.24 8.77 2.75
N LYS A 772 31.05 7.44 2.75
CA LYS A 772 32.11 6.41 2.92
C LYS A 772 31.53 5.01 2.75
N ILE A 773 30.94 4.74 1.59
CA ILE A 773 30.78 3.37 1.11
C ILE A 773 31.97 3.11 0.19
N GLN A 774 33.11 2.82 0.80
CA GLN A 774 34.21 2.16 0.12
C GLN A 774 34.26 0.75 0.69
N ILE A 775 33.92 -0.21 -0.15
CA ILE A 775 33.97 -1.63 0.12
C ILE A 775 35.44 -1.99 0.37
N ASP A 776 35.85 -2.11 1.64
CA ASP A 776 37.15 -2.69 1.95
C ASP A 776 37.04 -4.22 1.90
N ARG A 777 37.68 -4.75 0.86
CA ARG A 777 37.79 -6.15 0.48
C ARG A 777 38.63 -7.02 1.45
N ASP A 778 38.93 -6.55 2.66
CA ASP A 778 39.94 -7.18 3.53
C ASP A 778 39.39 -8.02 4.70
N ILE A 779 38.08 -8.10 4.95
CA ILE A 779 37.51 -8.95 6.05
C ILE A 779 37.07 -10.32 5.52
N LEU A 780 37.79 -10.85 4.53
CA LEU A 780 37.86 -12.29 4.24
C LEU A 780 39.22 -12.89 4.67
N ALA A 781 40.10 -12.11 5.31
CA ALA A 781 41.46 -12.53 5.65
C ALA A 781 41.71 -12.98 7.11
N GLU A 782 40.85 -12.70 8.09
CA GLU A 782 41.08 -13.08 9.50
C GLU A 782 40.38 -14.37 9.93
N ALA A 783 40.28 -15.32 9.00
CA ALA A 783 40.02 -16.73 9.30
C ALA A 783 41.33 -17.51 9.60
N ARG A 784 42.36 -16.87 10.19
CA ARG A 784 43.61 -17.54 10.60
C ARG A 784 44.19 -16.97 11.90
N GLY A 785 43.74 -17.55 13.02
CA GLY A 785 44.50 -17.85 14.24
C GLY A 785 45.12 -16.71 15.07
N SER A 786 44.61 -16.50 16.28
CA SER A 786 45.35 -16.67 17.55
C SER A 786 44.50 -16.21 18.76
N ASP A 787 44.78 -16.82 19.90
CA ASP A 787 44.00 -16.82 21.14
C ASP A 787 43.81 -15.47 21.85
N GLY A 788 42.69 -15.37 22.57
CA GLY A 788 42.63 -14.71 23.88
C GLY A 788 42.40 -13.18 23.94
N ALA A 789 41.15 -12.73 23.72
CA ALA A 789 40.60 -11.53 24.37
C ALA A 789 39.05 -11.52 24.35
N SER A 790 38.45 -11.11 25.47
CA SER A 790 36.99 -11.07 25.75
C SER A 790 36.26 -9.92 25.02
N PRO A 791 34.91 -9.85 25.03
CA PRO A 791 34.06 -9.64 23.86
C PRO A 791 33.78 -8.16 23.59
N GLY A 792 34.54 -7.56 22.69
CA GLY A 792 34.34 -6.19 22.19
C GLY A 792 33.91 -6.14 20.73
N LYS A 793 32.99 -7.00 20.28
CA LYS A 793 32.39 -6.87 18.94
C LYS A 793 31.10 -6.03 19.05
N GLY A 794 31.28 -4.72 18.88
CA GLY A 794 30.19 -3.79 18.63
C GLY A 794 29.46 -4.22 17.36
N LEU A 795 28.16 -4.44 17.44
CA LEU A 795 27.31 -4.45 16.25
C LEU A 795 27.38 -3.04 15.68
N LYS A 796 28.07 -2.88 14.54
CA LYS A 796 28.01 -1.66 13.75
C LYS A 796 26.59 -1.52 13.20
N ARG A 797 26.10 -0.28 13.04
CA ARG A 797 24.91 0.03 12.24
C ARG A 797 25.26 -0.22 10.76
N GLU A 798 25.48 -1.49 10.40
CA GLU A 798 25.75 -1.93 9.03
C GLU A 798 24.41 -2.13 8.32
N LEU A 799 24.15 -1.34 7.28
CA LEU A 799 23.10 -1.56 6.28
C LEU A 799 21.64 -1.57 6.79
N PHE A 800 21.23 -0.54 7.55
CA PHE A 800 19.82 -0.30 7.88
C PHE A 800 19.45 1.17 7.66
N SER A 801 19.09 1.52 6.42
CA SER A 801 18.68 2.87 6.02
C SER A 801 17.21 3.11 6.34
N LYS A 802 16.88 3.62 7.52
CA LYS A 802 15.49 3.96 7.79
C LYS A 802 15.26 5.10 8.77
N ASP A 803 15.91 6.23 8.50
CA ASP A 803 15.50 7.61 8.86
C ASP A 803 16.74 8.40 9.27
N ARG A 804 17.27 9.17 8.31
CA ARG A 804 18.32 10.16 8.61
C ARG A 804 17.73 11.20 9.55
N LEU A 805 18.57 11.85 10.37
CA LEU A 805 18.16 13.14 10.94
C LEU A 805 17.94 14.08 9.74
N GLU A 806 16.70 14.46 9.49
CA GLU A 806 16.32 15.37 8.40
C GLU A 806 15.90 16.70 9.00
N ALA A 807 16.47 17.78 8.48
CA ALA A 807 16.06 19.12 8.84
C ALA A 807 15.11 19.65 7.76
N VAL A 808 13.99 20.22 8.18
CA VAL A 808 13.10 20.98 7.29
C VAL A 808 13.59 22.44 7.14
N ARG A 809 13.03 23.20 6.20
CA ARG A 809 13.43 24.60 5.95
C ARG A 809 13.27 25.47 7.22
N GLY A 810 14.28 26.27 7.55
CA GLY A 810 14.31 27.07 8.79
C GLY A 810 14.73 26.31 10.06
N GLN A 811 15.11 25.02 9.94
CA GLN A 811 15.57 24.18 11.04
C GLN A 811 17.08 23.88 10.95
N VAL A 812 17.78 23.90 12.09
CA VAL A 812 19.17 23.44 12.23
C VAL A 812 19.24 22.40 13.33
N ILE A 813 19.79 21.23 13.03
CA ILE A 813 19.98 20.12 13.98
C ILE A 813 21.47 19.90 14.19
N ILE A 814 21.92 19.88 15.45
CA ILE A 814 23.29 19.56 15.83
C ILE A 814 23.28 18.33 16.72
N ALA A 815 23.81 17.22 16.23
CA ALA A 815 23.92 15.96 16.96
C ALA A 815 25.36 15.74 17.45
N SER A 816 25.50 15.11 18.62
CA SER A 816 26.79 14.95 19.30
C SER A 816 27.75 13.93 18.67
N SER A 817 27.27 13.07 17.79
CA SER A 817 28.04 12.01 17.14
C SER A 817 27.42 11.59 15.80
N GLU A 818 28.14 10.82 14.98
CA GLU A 818 27.57 10.06 13.87
C GLU A 818 26.76 8.87 14.40
N ALA A 819 25.89 8.30 13.58
CA ALA A 819 24.98 7.24 14.01
C ALA A 819 25.72 6.04 14.62
N ASP A 820 26.88 5.61 14.13
CA ASP A 820 27.60 4.47 14.68
C ASP A 820 28.53 4.81 15.85
N GLN A 821 28.52 6.06 16.32
CA GLN A 821 29.40 6.57 17.36
C GLN A 821 28.64 6.89 18.65
N THR A 822 29.40 7.19 19.71
CA THR A 822 28.87 7.47 21.05
C THR A 822 29.32 8.87 21.49
N SER A 823 28.45 9.57 22.24
CA SER A 823 28.83 10.81 22.92
C SER A 823 29.47 10.50 24.27
N PHE A 824 30.57 11.18 24.61
CA PHE A 824 31.35 10.92 25.81
C PHE A 824 31.34 12.06 26.83
N GLU A 825 31.32 11.68 28.10
CA GLU A 825 31.68 12.54 29.22
C GLU A 825 33.20 12.68 29.32
N SER A 826 33.66 13.89 29.63
CA SER A 826 35.09 14.17 29.79
C SER A 826 35.62 13.52 31.06
N ILE A 827 36.86 13.04 31.00
CA ILE A 827 37.60 12.57 32.19
C ILE A 827 38.33 13.71 32.90
N HIS A 828 38.42 14.88 32.27
CA HIS A 828 39.20 16.02 32.76
C HIS A 828 38.34 17.05 33.49
N TYR A 829 37.03 17.07 33.26
CA TYR A 829 36.10 18.05 33.81
C TYR A 829 34.67 17.50 33.87
N PRO A 830 33.80 18.05 34.76
CA PRO A 830 32.46 17.51 35.00
C PRO A 830 31.45 17.99 33.94
N ASN A 831 31.59 17.55 32.69
CA ASN A 831 30.68 17.83 31.57
C ASN A 831 30.82 16.76 30.47
N GLY A 832 29.79 16.65 29.61
CA GLY A 832 29.92 16.09 28.27
C GLY A 832 30.98 16.84 27.46
N VAL A 833 31.83 16.10 26.73
CA VAL A 833 32.82 16.73 25.84
C VAL A 833 32.12 17.58 24.79
N PHE A 834 31.05 17.07 24.18
CA PHE A 834 30.27 17.77 23.15
C PHE A 834 29.71 19.11 23.65
N THR A 835 28.93 19.09 24.72
CA THR A 835 28.26 20.30 25.23
C THR A 835 29.26 21.36 25.65
N ARG A 836 30.33 20.97 26.34
CA ARG A 836 31.38 21.91 26.75
C ARG A 836 32.01 22.60 25.53
N LYS A 837 32.40 21.82 24.51
CA LYS A 837 33.01 22.36 23.29
C LYS A 837 32.02 23.16 22.44
N LEU A 838 30.72 22.85 22.47
CA LEU A 838 29.69 23.64 21.81
C LEU A 838 29.58 25.03 22.43
N ILE A 839 29.53 25.13 23.76
CA ILE A 839 29.47 26.43 24.46
C ILE A 839 30.76 27.23 24.20
N GLU A 840 31.94 26.59 24.21
CA GLU A 840 33.21 27.24 23.83
C GLU A 840 33.17 27.73 22.37
N GLY A 841 32.64 26.91 21.46
CA GLY A 841 32.47 27.26 20.05
C GLY A 841 31.54 28.45 19.86
N LEU A 842 30.42 28.50 20.59
CA LEU A 842 29.49 29.62 20.56
C LEU A 842 30.10 30.94 21.08
N ARG A 843 31.14 30.87 21.92
CA ARG A 843 31.89 32.03 22.42
C ARG A 843 33.07 32.44 21.52
N SER A 844 33.48 31.57 20.60
CA SER A 844 34.77 31.66 19.91
C SER A 844 34.99 32.92 19.07
N ASN A 845 33.93 33.59 18.62
CA ASN A 845 33.99 34.82 17.83
C ASN A 845 33.08 35.95 18.37
N GLY A 846 32.84 35.97 19.68
CA GLY A 846 31.99 36.97 20.34
C GLY A 846 30.50 36.84 19.99
N LYS A 847 29.73 37.93 20.17
CA LYS A 847 28.26 37.95 20.04
C LYS A 847 27.73 37.71 18.62
N GLU A 848 28.60 37.64 17.61
CA GLU A 848 28.24 37.39 16.19
C GLU A 848 28.60 35.97 15.75
N THR A 849 28.90 35.07 16.69
CA THR A 849 29.27 33.70 16.36
C THR A 849 28.07 32.94 15.80
N THR A 850 28.16 32.61 14.51
CA THR A 850 27.18 31.82 13.77
C THR A 850 27.21 30.37 14.22
N LEU A 851 26.08 29.65 14.16
CA LEU A 851 26.02 28.23 14.47
C LEU A 851 27.01 27.38 13.65
N GLU A 852 27.21 27.68 12.37
CA GLU A 852 28.17 26.97 11.51
C GLU A 852 29.63 27.10 12.01
N LYS A 853 30.04 28.32 12.37
CA LYS A 853 31.37 28.58 12.96
C LYS A 853 31.52 27.89 14.31
N ALA A 854 30.50 28.01 15.18
CA ALA A 854 30.49 27.34 16.48
C ALA A 854 30.60 25.82 16.33
N PHE A 855 29.87 25.24 15.37
CA PHE A 855 29.91 23.81 15.05
C PHE A 855 31.27 23.39 14.50
N SER A 856 31.84 24.14 13.56
CA SER A 856 33.15 23.84 12.98
C SER A 856 34.25 23.83 14.05
N PHE A 857 34.23 24.80 14.95
CA PHE A 857 35.13 24.83 16.11
C PHE A 857 34.90 23.64 17.03
N MET A 858 33.64 23.41 17.43
CA MET A 858 33.27 22.36 18.37
C MET A 858 33.64 20.97 17.83
N ARG A 859 33.31 20.67 16.57
CA ARG A 859 33.57 19.39 15.90
C ARG A 859 35.05 19.00 16.00
N GLY A 860 35.95 19.89 15.58
CA GLY A 860 37.38 19.62 15.64
C GLY A 860 37.90 19.40 17.07
N LYS A 861 37.35 20.12 18.07
CA LYS A 861 37.74 19.95 19.47
C LYS A 861 37.20 18.67 20.09
N VAL A 862 35.97 18.28 19.78
CA VAL A 862 35.37 17.02 20.24
C VAL A 862 36.13 15.83 19.65
N GLU A 863 36.32 15.81 18.32
CA GLU A 863 37.07 14.74 17.65
C GLU A 863 38.47 14.59 18.24
N SER A 864 39.19 15.70 18.44
CA SER A 864 40.55 15.69 18.99
C SER A 864 40.62 15.22 20.44
N GLU A 865 39.67 15.62 21.30
CA GLU A 865 39.65 15.24 22.71
C GLU A 865 39.28 13.77 22.89
N VAL A 866 38.21 13.32 22.23
CA VAL A 866 37.74 11.94 22.35
C VAL A 866 38.72 10.96 21.70
N LEU A 867 39.28 11.29 20.54
CA LEU A 867 40.29 10.43 19.90
C LEU A 867 41.52 10.28 20.79
N ARG A 868 42.00 11.36 21.41
CA ARG A 868 43.16 11.31 22.32
C ARG A 868 42.85 10.51 23.58
N ASP A 869 41.72 10.74 24.22
CA ASP A 869 41.44 10.22 25.57
C ASP A 869 40.79 8.84 25.56
N ARG A 870 40.07 8.48 24.49
CA ARG A 870 39.32 7.22 24.36
C ARG A 870 39.76 6.34 23.20
N GLN A 871 40.64 6.82 22.32
CA GLN A 871 41.13 6.09 21.14
C GLN A 871 39.98 5.65 20.19
N VAL A 872 38.87 6.38 20.22
CA VAL A 872 37.70 6.19 19.35
C VAL A 872 37.24 7.55 18.80
N LEU A 873 36.51 7.54 17.69
CA LEU A 873 35.97 8.76 17.11
C LEU A 873 34.61 9.11 17.73
N GLN A 874 34.45 10.40 18.05
CA GLN A 874 33.16 11.05 18.23
C GLN A 874 33.13 12.22 17.26
N THR A 875 32.25 12.14 16.26
CA THR A 875 32.16 13.03 15.11
C THR A 875 30.82 13.74 15.17
N PRO A 876 30.75 14.95 15.73
CA PRO A 876 29.52 15.73 15.74
C PRO A 876 29.00 16.00 14.33
N VAL A 877 27.68 16.00 14.16
CA VAL A 877 27.02 16.22 12.87
C VAL A 877 26.08 17.41 12.95
N MET A 878 26.04 18.20 11.89
CA MET A 878 25.07 19.28 11.69
C MET A 878 24.25 18.97 10.44
N VAL A 879 22.92 19.05 10.55
CA VAL A 879 21.96 18.86 9.45
C VAL A 879 21.03 20.06 9.37
N GLY A 880 20.75 20.53 8.17
CA GLY A 880 19.98 21.76 7.93
C GLY A 880 20.87 23.01 7.86
N GLY A 881 20.34 24.05 7.22
CA GLY A 881 21.09 25.26 6.84
C GLY A 881 21.68 25.16 5.42
N SER A 882 21.01 25.76 4.44
CA SER A 882 21.65 26.12 3.16
C SER A 882 21.99 27.61 3.18
N ALA A 883 22.86 28.03 2.26
CA ALA A 883 23.35 29.40 2.09
C ALA A 883 22.26 30.48 1.86
N GLU A 884 20.98 30.11 1.78
CA GLU A 884 19.85 31.01 1.59
C GLU A 884 19.19 31.49 2.90
N ASP A 885 19.43 30.85 4.06
CA ASP A 885 18.75 31.18 5.35
C ASP A 885 19.59 32.01 6.34
N GLY A 886 20.78 32.47 5.95
CA GLY A 886 21.57 33.46 6.71
C GLY A 886 21.97 33.02 8.12
N GLN A 887 23.14 32.40 8.26
CA GLN A 887 23.97 32.30 9.48
C GLN A 887 23.27 32.63 10.81
N LEU A 888 22.49 31.69 11.37
CA LEU A 888 21.85 31.85 12.68
C LEU A 888 22.88 32.12 13.78
N VAL A 889 22.67 33.17 14.57
CA VAL A 889 23.51 33.56 15.71
C VAL A 889 22.64 33.57 16.96
N LEU A 890 22.93 32.69 17.91
CA LEU A 890 22.11 32.56 19.13
C LEU A 890 22.17 33.81 20.01
N SER A 891 23.25 34.60 19.95
CA SER A 891 23.48 35.76 20.81
C SER A 891 22.97 37.10 20.27
N LEU A 892 22.41 37.16 19.05
CA LEU A 892 21.84 38.40 18.52
C LEU A 892 20.67 38.91 19.37
N GLU A 893 20.63 40.19 19.69
CA GLU A 893 19.51 40.74 20.47
C GLU A 893 18.19 40.68 19.69
N PRO A 894 17.08 40.26 20.32
CA PRO A 894 15.76 40.34 19.68
C PRO A 894 15.38 41.80 19.36
N LYS A 895 14.69 42.02 18.24
CA LYS A 895 14.21 43.34 17.80
C LYS A 895 12.66 43.43 17.88
N PRO A 896 12.08 43.62 19.08
CA PRO A 896 10.63 43.71 19.23
C PRO A 896 10.06 44.95 18.53
N GLY A 897 8.92 44.82 17.84
CA GLY A 897 8.17 45.94 17.25
C GLY A 897 8.47 46.28 15.78
N GLN A 898 9.36 45.54 15.09
CA GLN A 898 9.58 45.68 13.64
C GLN A 898 8.67 44.81 12.77
N GLU A 899 7.53 44.35 13.29
CA GLU A 899 6.56 43.48 12.60
C GLU A 899 5.96 44.11 11.32
N LYS A 900 6.02 45.45 11.17
CA LYS A 900 5.37 46.21 10.08
C LYS A 900 6.28 46.71 8.95
N ALA A 901 7.61 46.51 9.02
CA ALA A 901 8.53 47.05 8.02
C ALA A 901 8.85 46.08 6.86
N ALA A 902 8.26 44.88 6.86
CA ALA A 902 8.47 43.84 5.86
C ALA A 902 7.13 43.26 5.34
N GLN A 903 6.09 44.09 5.26
CA GLN A 903 4.86 43.81 4.52
C GLN A 903 4.84 44.61 3.21
#